data_AF-A0A7V6TML8-F1
#
_entry.id   AF-A0A7V6TML8-F1
#
_cell.length_a   1.000
_cell.length_b   1.000
_cell.length_c   1.000
_cell.angle_alpha   90.00
_cell.angle_beta   90.00
_cell.angle_gamma   90.00
#
_symmetry.space_group_name_H-M   'P 1'
#
loop_
_entity.id
_entity.type
_entity.pdbx_description
1 polymer ?
#
loop_
_entity_poly.entity_id
_entity_poly.type
_entity_poly.pdbx_seq_one_letter_code
_entity_poly.pdbx_strand_id
1 'polypeptide(L)'
;MKSTILLDKLYRYEKDFCDELENKEIKLLRDIKISKEKLKEITNHISKLFKSNEYKVLEEKFPVTTSLFLVWSAVYDYKDRDFWGMIFDNLNISRKLKYQNYLGDIFLKTIRKYNLLSVDSNDGKKYLSPILMHGYISNYYVGDFFDYLNKVYTKLLKYDVSEDSIERIWSYIFEDEINNEKLDKEIKVLEKAISDLKEEKTEYSVPEDMLYIDRMSIENQEKHINELIAKIVEEEKNLDDFNTSLIRLDQAIKYIDELHIHLENLKNFKSYIINNYDFSEIIDSFIEFKNIISGKIDLLNTKRINSTKNIKRMKNELTIKQDKVKSLKMNIIVLGKGSLEDGWYEIERIREINQKLDKLSKLLDNKRELCELSRDIQNTSLKQILTSSLNHLYKEDKIYFKDFIIDTFQMMDAVFKEEETDTSHPLYDIFCEWHKSYKTKTVISGQTPNANKVDKDKENESIDEKDIYRRRVVLQSFIKPKIELDIFTYRLVLNVPKQSFENEIDIDVKPKYLMADGRGNETEIPINTCFQGNTLYIEEIKIPIKNSTGQSFLFKYYNLRESYSINLDSIMIFDAKGKLISNNKLNNGLYYIVCDNSWDTDFSGILFIYPDVIEGYNLYQIHLNENKAIFKNKLNNSKVEYIGSDFSGIHLEGLNIVEGITIDGVKVSTGSFPDLIIGLRDIDTTSKLKIYLNDGLILDQMLEDMMGTEIVKKSEFLETVNLQKVLGRNNWALASKVKILLEGKNGEEIFYEEFWNLLKTKFIFEKECLLIKMPSGSRVQYKGIVKNSREYSIMLDSEKDEEFSIYYNRIGWVRFKVEVPRFDVTFRDRDGNIVEIPENLLVSELDILKDLYVTWETRSSIPKMIYLYDKEKIFESILYLKNGKVSANLYSYYDILNSIGDKTSLCFNWAGINRKSNEKSIINIHKQWKVSSIECYQTEEDDEFIIEISFHSNFKKENGKFLRVINDDTPLFEKEIMDDQLIIYIKKSELKSSIIDIEVGYTEEIDDFFDKKTVEVIAGKKELKLISKINQLDLIMKNGIIATGFKYRGKYERFKTPFTIGNIKKTEPINFIDEELYTGQAIIGNIYNQVIFYINLETNIMPFLLDLDGDGAQYDPIIGEVFWETRHGKNIMGPIDDITFEIREE
;
A
#
# COMPACT_ATOMS: atom_id res chain seq x y z
N MET A 1 70.44 18.97 -9.61
CA MET A 1 69.12 19.62 -9.39
C MET A 1 67.92 18.81 -9.91
N LYS A 2 67.93 18.19 -11.11
CA LYS A 2 66.76 17.41 -11.62
C LYS A 2 66.47 16.07 -10.91
N SER A 3 67.48 15.39 -10.34
CA SER A 3 67.30 14.11 -9.59
C SER A 3 66.64 14.34 -8.21
N THR A 4 66.96 15.45 -7.53
CA THR A 4 66.42 15.79 -6.20
C THR A 4 64.92 16.08 -6.24
N ILE A 5 64.43 16.80 -7.27
CA ILE A 5 63.00 17.10 -7.46
C ILE A 5 62.18 15.83 -7.79
N LEU A 6 62.80 14.85 -8.46
CA LEU A 6 62.17 13.57 -8.81
C LEU A 6 61.84 12.74 -7.55
N LEU A 7 62.77 12.71 -6.60
CA LEU A 7 62.67 11.94 -5.36
C LEU A 7 61.67 12.59 -4.38
N ASP A 8 61.58 13.93 -4.35
CA ASP A 8 60.64 14.65 -3.49
C ASP A 8 59.17 14.35 -3.83
N LYS A 9 58.83 14.20 -5.11
CA LYS A 9 57.45 13.88 -5.53
C LYS A 9 57.06 12.45 -5.18
N LEU A 10 57.93 11.46 -5.44
CA LEU A 10 57.68 10.07 -5.05
C LEU A 10 57.61 9.92 -3.53
N TYR A 11 58.39 10.72 -2.78
CA TYR A 11 58.34 10.73 -1.33
C TYR A 11 57.02 11.25 -0.77
N ARG A 12 56.44 12.29 -1.39
CA ARG A 12 55.10 12.76 -1.02
C ARG A 12 54.04 11.69 -1.25
N TYR A 13 54.04 11.05 -2.42
CA TYR A 13 53.10 9.96 -2.70
C TYR A 13 53.27 8.78 -1.75
N GLU A 14 54.52 8.37 -1.46
CA GLU A 14 54.76 7.29 -0.50
C GLU A 14 54.20 7.64 0.87
N LYS A 15 54.44 8.86 1.35
CA LYS A 15 53.93 9.31 2.64
C LYS A 15 52.40 9.30 2.66
N ASP A 16 51.76 9.91 1.66
CA ASP A 16 50.30 9.97 1.57
C ASP A 16 49.68 8.56 1.55
N PHE A 17 50.27 7.64 0.80
CA PHE A 17 49.78 6.26 0.72
C PHE A 17 50.06 5.43 1.98
N CYS A 18 51.19 5.65 2.66
CA CYS A 18 51.44 5.04 3.96
C CYS A 18 50.44 5.53 4.99
N ASP A 19 50.21 6.85 5.05
CA ASP A 19 49.25 7.47 5.96
C ASP A 19 47.84 6.92 5.69
N GLU A 20 47.47 6.68 4.44
CA GLU A 20 46.16 6.09 4.09
C GLU A 20 46.03 4.61 4.51
N LEU A 21 47.08 3.81 4.33
CA LEU A 21 47.13 2.41 4.80
C LEU A 21 47.10 2.26 6.33
N GLU A 22 47.70 3.21 7.06
CA GLU A 22 47.78 3.16 8.51
C GLU A 22 46.51 3.70 9.20
N ASN A 23 45.80 4.64 8.55
CA ASN A 23 44.61 5.28 9.12
C ASN A 23 43.28 4.65 8.69
N LYS A 24 43.26 3.74 7.70
CA LYS A 24 42.06 3.03 7.23
C LYS A 24 42.27 1.52 7.34
N GLU A 25 41.23 0.76 7.66
CA GLU A 25 41.25 -0.72 7.66
C GLU A 25 41.24 -1.28 6.23
N ILE A 26 42.27 -0.98 5.44
CA ILE A 26 42.40 -1.41 4.05
C ILE A 26 42.91 -2.84 4.00
N LYS A 27 42.17 -3.74 3.34
CA LYS A 27 42.59 -5.13 3.09
C LYS A 27 43.18 -5.33 1.70
N LEU A 28 42.75 -4.57 0.70
CA LEU A 28 43.23 -4.64 -0.68
C LEU A 28 43.71 -3.27 -1.18
N LEU A 29 44.77 -3.25 -1.99
CA LEU A 29 45.41 -1.99 -2.39
C LEU A 29 44.57 -1.15 -3.36
N ARG A 30 43.58 -1.74 -4.05
CA ARG A 30 42.66 -0.99 -4.91
C ARG A 30 41.72 -0.06 -4.14
N ASP A 31 41.52 -0.27 -2.84
CA ASP A 31 40.68 0.63 -2.03
C ASP A 31 41.30 2.05 -1.92
N ILE A 32 42.61 2.18 -2.22
CA ILE A 32 43.29 3.46 -2.40
C ILE A 32 43.11 3.93 -3.84
N LYS A 33 42.19 4.88 -4.08
CA LYS A 33 41.88 5.40 -5.43
C LYS A 33 43.07 6.16 -6.05
N ILE A 34 43.49 5.74 -7.25
CA ILE A 34 44.52 6.43 -8.05
C ILE A 34 43.99 6.73 -9.45
N SER A 35 43.98 8.01 -9.85
CA SER A 35 43.58 8.42 -11.20
C SER A 35 44.61 8.00 -12.26
N LYS A 36 44.18 7.90 -13.53
CA LYS A 36 45.09 7.60 -14.65
C LYS A 36 46.20 8.64 -14.80
N GLU A 37 45.94 9.93 -14.56
CA GLU A 37 46.99 10.95 -14.62
C GLU A 37 48.04 10.75 -13.52
N LYS A 38 47.60 10.50 -12.27
CA LYS A 38 48.49 10.26 -11.13
C LYS A 38 49.32 9.00 -11.34
N LEU A 39 48.72 7.92 -11.87
CA LEU A 39 49.45 6.69 -12.22
C LEU A 39 50.50 6.94 -13.31
N LYS A 40 50.17 7.72 -14.35
CA LYS A 40 51.10 8.08 -15.42
C LYS A 40 52.27 8.90 -14.89
N GLU A 41 52.02 9.81 -13.95
CA GLU A 41 53.10 10.53 -13.25
C GLU A 41 54.00 9.57 -12.49
N ILE A 42 53.46 8.69 -11.64
CA ILE A 42 54.24 7.69 -10.90
C ILE A 42 55.07 6.83 -11.86
N THR A 43 54.45 6.33 -12.94
CA THR A 43 55.09 5.52 -13.98
C THR A 43 56.27 6.24 -14.62
N ASN A 44 56.12 7.53 -14.95
CA ASN A 44 57.20 8.34 -15.53
C ASN A 44 58.38 8.53 -14.57
N HIS A 45 58.12 8.65 -13.27
CA HIS A 45 59.19 8.79 -12.26
C HIS A 45 59.90 7.46 -12.02
N ILE A 46 59.16 6.35 -11.92
CA ILE A 46 59.73 4.99 -11.83
C ILE A 46 60.55 4.67 -13.08
N SER A 47 60.05 4.96 -14.28
CA SER A 47 60.75 4.75 -15.56
C SER A 47 62.11 5.47 -15.59
N LYS A 48 62.18 6.71 -15.11
CA LYS A 48 63.42 7.49 -15.03
C LYS A 48 64.45 6.83 -14.10
N LEU A 49 64.03 6.27 -12.96
CA LEU A 49 64.92 5.56 -12.03
C LEU A 49 65.48 4.26 -12.62
N PHE A 50 64.69 3.53 -13.41
CA PHE A 50 65.19 2.37 -14.16
C PHE A 50 66.17 2.77 -15.26
N LYS A 51 65.92 3.88 -15.97
CA LYS A 51 66.81 4.40 -17.04
C LYS A 51 68.11 5.00 -16.48
N SER A 52 68.10 5.58 -15.28
CA SER A 52 69.30 6.06 -14.59
C SER A 52 70.04 4.98 -13.79
N ASN A 53 69.54 3.74 -13.77
CA ASN A 53 70.05 2.61 -12.99
C ASN A 53 70.02 2.83 -11.45
N GLU A 54 69.20 3.77 -10.97
CA GLU A 54 68.96 4.09 -9.55
C GLU A 54 67.72 3.39 -8.96
N TYR A 55 67.12 2.45 -9.72
CA TYR A 55 65.87 1.77 -9.36
C TYR A 55 65.88 1.04 -8.00
N LYS A 56 67.05 0.75 -7.41
CA LYS A 56 67.17 0.13 -6.09
C LYS A 56 66.53 0.95 -4.97
N VAL A 57 66.44 2.27 -5.15
CA VAL A 57 65.83 3.20 -4.18
C VAL A 57 64.33 2.94 -4.01
N LEU A 58 63.66 2.28 -4.98
CA LEU A 58 62.23 1.95 -4.89
C LEU A 58 61.91 1.03 -3.72
N GLU A 59 62.74 0.01 -3.47
CA GLU A 59 62.53 -0.92 -2.36
C GLU A 59 62.78 -0.26 -0.99
N GLU A 60 63.77 0.63 -0.90
CA GLU A 60 64.18 1.25 0.37
C GLU A 60 63.29 2.43 0.76
N LYS A 61 62.83 3.24 -0.21
CA LYS A 61 62.15 4.51 0.05
C LYS A 61 60.73 4.60 -0.48
N PHE A 62 60.35 3.79 -1.47
CA PHE A 62 59.03 3.89 -2.13
C PHE A 62 58.29 2.54 -2.33
N PRO A 63 58.28 1.62 -1.34
CA PRO A 63 57.68 0.29 -1.50
C PRO A 63 56.15 0.31 -1.71
N VAL A 64 55.39 1.19 -1.04
CA VAL A 64 53.94 1.28 -1.14
C VAL A 64 53.53 1.87 -2.49
N THR A 65 54.17 2.96 -2.92
CA THR A 65 53.97 3.59 -4.22
C THR A 65 54.26 2.63 -5.37
N THR A 66 55.32 1.83 -5.24
CA THR A 66 55.68 0.81 -6.23
C THR A 66 54.62 -0.30 -6.28
N SER A 67 54.07 -0.71 -5.13
CA SER A 67 53.03 -1.73 -5.05
C SER A 67 51.69 -1.25 -5.61
N LEU A 68 51.30 -0.02 -5.32
CA LEU A 68 50.12 0.64 -5.90
C LEU A 68 50.25 0.85 -7.41
N PHE A 69 51.45 1.18 -7.90
CA PHE A 69 51.72 1.25 -9.33
C PHE A 69 51.44 -0.09 -10.02
N LEU A 70 51.87 -1.22 -9.45
CA LEU A 70 51.63 -2.55 -10.02
C LEU A 70 50.14 -2.91 -10.04
N VAL A 71 49.42 -2.63 -8.95
CA VAL A 71 47.98 -2.92 -8.82
C VAL A 71 47.15 -2.06 -9.76
N TRP A 72 47.36 -0.74 -9.79
CA TRP A 72 46.59 0.15 -10.64
C TRP A 72 46.94 0.03 -12.12
N SER A 73 48.16 -0.38 -12.46
CA SER A 73 48.49 -0.81 -13.82
C SER A 73 47.73 -2.08 -14.20
N ALA A 74 47.54 -3.02 -13.26
CA ALA A 74 46.71 -4.18 -13.49
C ALA A 74 45.23 -3.82 -13.68
N VAL A 75 44.72 -2.82 -12.97
CA VAL A 75 43.32 -2.38 -13.08
C VAL A 75 43.05 -1.74 -14.44
N TYR A 76 43.90 -0.82 -14.88
CA TYR A 76 43.64 -0.03 -16.09
C TYR A 76 44.08 -0.70 -17.39
N ASP A 77 45.24 -1.36 -17.39
CA ASP A 77 45.92 -1.73 -18.64
C ASP A 77 45.97 -3.25 -18.87
N TYR A 78 45.62 -4.07 -17.87
CA TYR A 78 45.70 -5.52 -17.99
C TYR A 78 44.69 -6.08 -18.98
N LYS A 79 45.20 -6.70 -20.03
CA LYS A 79 44.46 -7.42 -21.06
C LYS A 79 45.29 -8.60 -21.59
N ASP A 80 44.64 -9.54 -22.26
CA ASP A 80 45.30 -10.63 -23.02
C ASP A 80 46.29 -11.52 -22.23
N ARG A 81 46.14 -11.59 -20.89
CA ARG A 81 46.95 -12.42 -19.98
C ARG A 81 48.47 -12.08 -19.93
N ASP A 82 48.93 -10.95 -20.48
CA ASP A 82 50.33 -10.48 -20.40
C ASP A 82 50.51 -9.25 -19.50
N PHE A 83 50.54 -9.48 -18.18
CA PHE A 83 50.76 -8.41 -17.19
C PHE A 83 52.19 -7.84 -17.22
N TRP A 84 53.20 -8.69 -17.22
CA TRP A 84 54.59 -8.23 -17.08
C TRP A 84 55.07 -7.53 -18.35
N GLY A 85 54.64 -8.00 -19.53
CA GLY A 85 54.92 -7.31 -20.78
C GLY A 85 54.39 -5.88 -20.78
N MET A 86 53.12 -5.71 -20.39
CA MET A 86 52.49 -4.41 -20.21
C MET A 86 53.26 -3.49 -19.24
N ILE A 87 53.70 -4.00 -18.08
CA ILE A 87 54.50 -3.20 -17.13
C ILE A 87 55.82 -2.71 -17.75
N PHE A 88 56.53 -3.57 -18.48
CA PHE A 88 57.77 -3.18 -19.14
C PHE A 88 57.56 -2.16 -20.25
N ASP A 89 56.46 -2.30 -21.01
CA ASP A 89 56.10 -1.38 -22.08
C ASP A 89 55.70 -0.01 -21.50
N ASN A 90 54.92 0.02 -20.41
CA ASN A 90 54.56 1.24 -19.68
C ASN A 90 55.77 1.97 -19.11
N LEU A 91 56.76 1.24 -18.58
CA LEU A 91 58.02 1.81 -18.09
C LEU A 91 59.01 2.15 -19.21
N ASN A 92 58.75 1.73 -20.45
CA ASN A 92 59.64 1.89 -21.60
C ASN A 92 61.08 1.42 -21.30
N ILE A 93 61.19 0.17 -20.82
CA ILE A 93 62.44 -0.52 -20.50
C ILE A 93 62.47 -1.92 -21.11
N SER A 94 63.67 -2.46 -21.35
CA SER A 94 63.84 -3.82 -21.88
C SER A 94 63.29 -4.87 -20.90
N ARG A 95 62.49 -5.83 -21.38
CA ARG A 95 61.98 -6.97 -20.61
C ARG A 95 63.15 -7.80 -20.04
N LYS A 96 63.35 -7.75 -18.72
CA LYS A 96 64.40 -8.51 -18.01
C LYS A 96 63.82 -9.19 -16.79
N LEU A 97 64.03 -10.51 -16.67
CA LEU A 97 63.53 -11.32 -15.54
C LEU A 97 63.98 -10.78 -14.17
N LYS A 98 65.19 -10.22 -14.09
CA LYS A 98 65.72 -9.56 -12.90
C LYS A 98 64.81 -8.44 -12.39
N TYR A 99 64.24 -7.62 -13.28
CA TYR A 99 63.38 -6.50 -12.90
C TYR A 99 61.97 -6.94 -12.52
N GLN A 100 61.44 -7.98 -13.17
CA GLN A 100 60.18 -8.62 -12.77
C GLN A 100 60.27 -9.17 -11.34
N ASN A 101 61.31 -9.95 -11.03
CA ASN A 101 61.51 -10.50 -9.69
C ASN A 101 61.66 -9.39 -8.65
N TYR A 102 62.44 -8.34 -8.99
CA TYR A 102 62.64 -7.19 -8.12
C TYR A 102 61.33 -6.47 -7.77
N LEU A 103 60.52 -6.10 -8.77
CA LEU A 103 59.22 -5.43 -8.54
C LEU A 103 58.22 -6.34 -7.81
N GLY A 104 58.19 -7.63 -8.15
CA GLY A 104 57.35 -8.61 -7.47
C GLY A 104 57.74 -8.83 -6.00
N ASP A 105 59.03 -8.85 -5.68
CA ASP A 105 59.51 -9.00 -4.30
C ASP A 105 59.19 -7.76 -3.45
N ILE A 106 59.25 -6.54 -4.03
CA ILE A 106 58.78 -5.31 -3.35
C ILE A 106 57.30 -5.45 -2.98
N PHE A 107 56.46 -5.91 -3.92
CA PHE A 107 55.03 -6.09 -3.68
C PHE A 107 54.77 -7.09 -2.54
N LEU A 108 55.38 -8.26 -2.59
CA LEU A 108 55.19 -9.30 -1.56
C LEU A 108 55.71 -8.86 -0.18
N LYS A 109 56.80 -8.09 -0.11
CA LYS A 109 57.28 -7.49 1.14
C LYS A 109 56.30 -6.44 1.68
N THR A 110 55.71 -5.65 0.79
CA THR A 110 54.76 -4.59 1.16
C THR A 110 53.48 -5.16 1.75
N ILE A 111 52.84 -6.14 1.08
CA ILE A 111 51.60 -6.75 1.60
C ILE A 111 51.84 -7.42 2.96
N ARG A 112 53.00 -8.07 3.16
CA ARG A 112 53.38 -8.67 4.45
C ARG A 112 53.62 -7.64 5.54
N LYS A 113 54.26 -6.51 5.21
CA LYS A 113 54.55 -5.43 6.17
C LYS A 113 53.27 -4.81 6.72
N TYR A 114 52.27 -4.59 5.85
CA TYR A 114 51.01 -3.94 6.20
C TYR A 114 49.86 -4.91 6.49
N ASN A 115 50.14 -6.22 6.63
CA ASN A 115 49.15 -7.26 6.92
C ASN A 115 47.94 -7.27 5.96
N LEU A 116 48.20 -7.01 4.68
CA LEU A 116 47.18 -7.07 3.64
C LEU A 116 46.93 -8.52 3.21
N LEU A 117 45.81 -8.79 2.53
CA LEU A 117 45.47 -10.14 2.07
C LEU A 117 46.60 -10.70 1.18
N SER A 118 46.85 -12.01 1.26
CA SER A 118 47.88 -12.66 0.46
C SER A 118 47.35 -13.96 -0.11
N VAL A 119 47.83 -14.35 -1.30
CA VAL A 119 47.47 -15.64 -1.92
C VAL A 119 48.47 -16.70 -1.47
N ASP A 120 48.01 -17.92 -1.16
CA ASP A 120 48.90 -19.04 -0.85
C ASP A 120 49.93 -19.27 -1.99
N SER A 121 51.19 -19.44 -1.61
CA SER A 121 52.32 -19.69 -2.51
C SER A 121 52.18 -20.92 -3.41
N ASN A 122 51.28 -21.85 -3.05
CA ASN A 122 50.99 -23.06 -3.81
C ASN A 122 49.81 -22.91 -4.80
N ASP A 123 49.05 -21.81 -4.75
CA ASP A 123 47.89 -21.56 -5.62
C ASP A 123 48.17 -20.37 -6.57
N GLY A 124 48.27 -20.64 -7.87
CA GLY A 124 48.51 -19.61 -8.90
C GLY A 124 49.96 -19.19 -9.13
N LYS A 125 50.16 -17.99 -9.71
CA LYS A 125 51.50 -17.49 -10.09
C LYS A 125 52.05 -16.59 -8.98
N LYS A 126 53.19 -16.98 -8.40
CA LYS A 126 53.90 -16.32 -7.27
C LYS A 126 53.72 -14.80 -7.13
N TYR A 127 53.95 -14.04 -8.20
CA TYR A 127 53.84 -12.57 -8.17
C TYR A 127 52.52 -12.05 -8.77
N LEU A 128 51.97 -12.74 -9.78
CA LEU A 128 50.83 -12.22 -10.53
C LEU A 128 49.51 -12.40 -9.76
N SER A 129 49.27 -13.56 -9.16
CA SER A 129 48.00 -13.83 -8.46
C SER A 129 47.75 -12.83 -7.32
N PRO A 130 48.74 -12.55 -6.44
CA PRO A 130 48.58 -11.52 -5.41
C PRO A 130 48.30 -10.11 -5.97
N ILE A 131 49.03 -9.69 -7.02
CA ILE A 131 48.82 -8.35 -7.61
C ILE A 131 47.41 -8.23 -8.20
N LEU A 132 46.94 -9.25 -8.91
CA LEU A 132 45.61 -9.24 -9.52
C LEU A 132 44.49 -9.26 -8.47
N MET A 133 44.63 -10.05 -7.40
CA MET A 133 43.65 -10.10 -6.29
C MET A 133 43.46 -8.71 -5.66
N HIS A 134 44.56 -7.99 -5.42
CA HIS A 134 44.51 -6.60 -4.90
C HIS A 134 43.88 -5.59 -5.86
N GLY A 135 43.67 -5.97 -7.13
CA GLY A 135 43.00 -5.17 -8.13
C GLY A 135 41.50 -5.47 -8.29
N TYR A 136 40.90 -6.39 -7.52
CA TYR A 136 39.54 -6.94 -7.71
C TYR A 136 39.31 -7.53 -9.11
N ILE A 137 39.04 -6.69 -10.10
CA ILE A 137 38.81 -7.03 -11.50
C ILE A 137 39.28 -5.88 -12.41
N SER A 138 40.03 -6.17 -13.47
CA SER A 138 40.50 -5.13 -14.39
C SER A 138 39.34 -4.52 -15.19
N ASN A 139 39.49 -3.26 -15.62
CA ASN A 139 38.49 -2.55 -16.42
C ASN A 139 38.14 -3.26 -17.73
N TYR A 140 39.04 -4.09 -18.28
CA TYR A 140 38.78 -4.87 -19.49
C TYR A 140 37.74 -5.98 -19.27
N TYR A 141 37.78 -6.67 -18.13
CA TYR A 141 36.94 -7.84 -17.83
C TYR A 141 35.68 -7.51 -17.01
N VAL A 142 35.57 -6.28 -16.50
CA VAL A 142 34.46 -5.88 -15.60
C VAL A 142 33.11 -5.80 -16.30
N GLY A 143 33.07 -5.59 -17.62
CA GLY A 143 31.82 -5.55 -18.39
C GLY A 143 31.05 -6.88 -18.35
N ASP A 144 31.74 -8.00 -18.61
CA ASP A 144 31.16 -9.34 -18.56
C ASP A 144 30.66 -9.70 -17.14
N PHE A 145 31.36 -9.19 -16.12
CA PHE A 145 30.97 -9.34 -14.73
C PHE A 145 29.68 -8.58 -14.40
N PHE A 146 29.53 -7.34 -14.89
CA PHE A 146 28.27 -6.58 -14.74
C PHE A 146 27.11 -7.22 -15.52
N ASP A 147 27.36 -7.74 -16.72
CA ASP A 147 26.34 -8.47 -17.49
C ASP A 147 25.80 -9.68 -16.70
N TYR A 148 26.69 -10.40 -16.00
CA TYR A 148 26.30 -11.52 -15.13
C TYR A 148 25.51 -11.07 -13.90
N LEU A 149 26.02 -10.07 -13.17
CA LEU A 149 25.32 -9.55 -11.99
C LEU A 149 23.97 -8.96 -12.36
N ASN A 150 23.84 -8.29 -13.51
CA ASN A 150 22.57 -7.75 -13.97
C ASN A 150 21.53 -8.85 -14.24
N LYS A 151 21.94 -10.02 -14.75
CA LYS A 151 21.04 -11.19 -14.88
C LYS A 151 20.57 -11.70 -13.52
N VAL A 152 21.46 -11.78 -12.53
CA VAL A 152 21.08 -12.18 -11.16
C VAL A 152 20.13 -11.15 -10.54
N TYR A 153 20.44 -9.87 -10.68
CA TYR A 153 19.65 -8.74 -10.20
C TYR A 153 18.22 -8.73 -10.77
N THR A 154 18.09 -8.89 -12.09
CA THR A 154 16.79 -8.86 -12.79
C THR A 154 15.98 -10.15 -12.63
N LYS A 155 16.62 -11.33 -12.76
CA LYS A 155 15.91 -12.63 -12.78
C LYS A 155 15.72 -13.26 -11.40
N LEU A 156 16.74 -13.26 -10.54
CA LEU A 156 16.71 -13.97 -9.25
C LEU A 156 16.32 -13.06 -8.09
N LEU A 157 16.92 -11.88 -8.00
CA LEU A 157 16.61 -10.90 -6.97
C LEU A 157 15.32 -10.13 -7.26
N LYS A 158 14.86 -10.11 -8.52
CA LYS A 158 13.69 -9.33 -8.96
C LYS A 158 13.72 -7.90 -8.40
N TYR A 159 14.89 -7.25 -8.48
CA TYR A 159 15.15 -5.89 -7.98
C TYR A 159 15.15 -5.72 -6.45
N ASP A 160 15.06 -6.80 -5.66
CA ASP A 160 15.20 -6.78 -4.19
C ASP A 160 16.64 -7.15 -3.78
N VAL A 161 17.45 -6.13 -3.49
CA VAL A 161 18.85 -6.25 -3.07
C VAL A 161 19.04 -6.20 -1.55
N SER A 162 18.00 -6.51 -0.77
CA SER A 162 18.15 -6.66 0.69
C SER A 162 19.12 -7.79 1.03
N GLU A 163 19.85 -7.65 2.15
CA GLU A 163 20.76 -8.69 2.63
C GLU A 163 20.06 -10.04 2.76
N ASP A 164 18.81 -10.07 3.25
CA ASP A 164 18.00 -11.29 3.37
C ASP A 164 17.69 -11.94 2.00
N SER A 165 17.44 -11.15 0.96
CA SER A 165 17.19 -11.65 -0.39
C SER A 165 18.45 -12.20 -1.05
N ILE A 166 19.58 -11.51 -0.86
CA ILE A 166 20.88 -11.97 -1.34
C ILE A 166 21.33 -13.23 -0.58
N GLU A 167 21.13 -13.30 0.74
CA GLU A 167 21.45 -14.47 1.57
C GLU A 167 20.67 -15.71 1.11
N ARG A 168 19.38 -15.56 0.83
CA ARG A 168 18.51 -16.65 0.36
C ARG A 168 19.02 -17.29 -0.93
N ILE A 169 19.60 -16.51 -1.83
CA ILE A 169 20.13 -17.00 -3.11
C ILE A 169 21.65 -17.30 -3.07
N TRP A 170 22.36 -16.87 -2.03
CA TRP A 170 23.82 -16.91 -1.93
C TRP A 170 24.39 -18.30 -2.14
N SER A 171 23.92 -19.26 -1.33
CA SER A 171 24.35 -20.66 -1.40
C SER A 171 24.11 -21.26 -2.78
N TYR A 172 23.04 -20.85 -3.47
CA TYR A 172 22.62 -21.40 -4.77
C TYR A 172 23.43 -20.87 -5.97
N ILE A 173 24.00 -19.66 -5.85
CA ILE A 173 24.69 -18.97 -6.94
C ILE A 173 26.21 -19.02 -6.79
N PHE A 174 26.72 -18.93 -5.55
CA PHE A 174 28.14 -18.64 -5.28
C PHE A 174 28.90 -19.77 -4.56
N GLU A 175 28.27 -20.92 -4.25
CA GLU A 175 28.95 -22.09 -3.64
C GLU A 175 29.12 -23.26 -4.64
N ASP A 176 30.33 -23.85 -4.63
CA ASP A 176 30.90 -24.69 -5.70
C ASP A 176 30.49 -26.20 -5.67
N GLU A 177 29.76 -26.66 -4.65
CA GLU A 177 29.42 -28.08 -4.48
C GLU A 177 27.90 -28.32 -4.45
N ILE A 178 27.35 -28.85 -5.55
CA ILE A 178 26.05 -29.54 -5.64
C ILE A 178 24.82 -28.67 -5.25
N ASN A 179 24.49 -27.67 -6.07
CA ASN A 179 23.27 -26.87 -5.86
C ASN A 179 21.99 -27.46 -6.47
N ASN A 180 22.06 -28.05 -7.67
CA ASN A 180 20.86 -28.59 -8.30
C ASN A 180 20.42 -29.94 -7.71
N GLU A 181 21.33 -30.86 -7.36
CA GLU A 181 20.92 -32.15 -6.80
C GLU A 181 20.36 -32.02 -5.37
N LYS A 182 20.85 -31.07 -4.57
CA LYS A 182 20.31 -30.79 -3.23
C LYS A 182 18.90 -30.20 -3.35
N LEU A 183 18.72 -29.24 -4.26
CA LEU A 183 17.43 -28.62 -4.52
C LEU A 183 16.43 -29.61 -5.15
N ASP A 184 16.87 -30.48 -6.05
CA ASP A 184 16.07 -31.58 -6.60
C ASP A 184 15.71 -32.62 -5.51
N LYS A 185 16.59 -32.88 -4.53
CA LYS A 185 16.27 -33.74 -3.37
C LYS A 185 15.23 -33.09 -2.45
N GLU A 186 15.36 -31.79 -2.16
CA GLU A 186 14.39 -31.02 -1.38
C GLU A 186 13.02 -31.01 -2.09
N ILE A 187 12.99 -30.76 -3.41
CA ILE A 187 11.78 -30.84 -4.23
C ILE A 187 11.14 -32.24 -4.12
N LYS A 188 11.91 -33.32 -4.26
CA LYS A 188 11.39 -34.70 -4.13
C LYS A 188 10.83 -35.01 -2.74
N VAL A 189 11.45 -34.49 -1.68
CA VAL A 189 10.94 -34.66 -0.30
C VAL A 189 9.60 -33.94 -0.14
N LEU A 190 9.48 -32.71 -0.66
CA LEU A 190 8.23 -31.95 -0.63
C LEU A 190 7.14 -32.60 -1.47
N GLU A 191 7.48 -33.10 -2.67
CA GLU A 191 6.55 -33.83 -3.55
C GLU A 191 6.02 -35.09 -2.86
N LYS A 192 6.89 -35.84 -2.18
CA LYS A 192 6.48 -37.01 -1.40
C LYS A 192 5.54 -36.62 -0.26
N ALA A 193 5.90 -35.61 0.55
CA ALA A 193 5.05 -35.16 1.66
C ALA A 193 3.68 -34.65 1.18
N ILE A 194 3.62 -33.95 0.03
CA ILE A 194 2.37 -33.52 -0.60
C ILE A 194 1.57 -34.73 -1.09
N SER A 195 2.22 -35.74 -1.67
CA SER A 195 1.56 -36.97 -2.11
C SER A 195 0.95 -37.72 -0.93
N ASP A 196 1.72 -37.93 0.15
CA ASP A 196 1.26 -38.63 1.36
C ASP A 196 0.05 -37.92 1.98
N LEU A 197 0.08 -36.58 2.08
CA LEU A 197 -1.06 -35.79 2.58
C LEU A 197 -2.27 -35.80 1.64
N LYS A 198 -2.05 -35.86 0.32
CA LYS A 198 -3.15 -35.99 -0.65
C LYS A 198 -3.81 -37.37 -0.56
N GLU A 199 -3.02 -38.42 -0.35
CA GLU A 199 -3.53 -39.77 -0.14
C GLU A 199 -4.34 -39.85 1.17
N GLU A 200 -3.80 -39.33 2.28
CA GLU A 200 -4.54 -39.20 3.55
C GLU A 200 -5.86 -38.43 3.35
N LYS A 201 -5.84 -37.30 2.62
CA LYS A 201 -7.06 -36.52 2.33
C LYS A 201 -8.15 -37.34 1.63
N THR A 202 -7.81 -38.36 0.84
CA THR A 202 -8.82 -39.20 0.15
C THR A 202 -9.57 -40.14 1.08
N GLU A 203 -9.08 -40.38 2.30
CA GLU A 203 -9.74 -41.21 3.31
C GLU A 203 -10.95 -40.50 3.92
N TYR A 204 -10.96 -39.16 3.88
CA TYR A 204 -12.00 -38.31 4.45
C TYR A 204 -12.97 -37.82 3.36
N SER A 205 -14.27 -37.76 3.67
CA SER A 205 -15.31 -37.31 2.74
C SER A 205 -16.11 -36.12 3.31
N VAL A 206 -15.41 -35.06 3.72
CA VAL A 206 -16.05 -33.84 4.26
C VAL A 206 -16.41 -32.88 3.11
N PRO A 207 -17.69 -32.44 3.02
CA PRO A 207 -18.13 -31.40 2.09
C PRO A 207 -17.38 -30.07 2.29
N GLU A 208 -17.12 -29.36 1.20
CA GLU A 208 -16.26 -28.17 1.19
C GLU A 208 -16.85 -27.01 2.01
N ASP A 209 -18.18 -26.90 2.05
CA ASP A 209 -18.96 -25.96 2.86
C ASP A 209 -18.80 -26.20 4.37
N MET A 210 -18.60 -27.44 4.81
CA MET A 210 -18.38 -27.76 6.23
C MET A 210 -16.98 -27.44 6.71
N LEU A 211 -16.01 -27.29 5.80
CA LEU A 211 -14.65 -26.87 6.14
C LEU A 211 -14.57 -25.43 6.64
N TYR A 212 -15.65 -24.65 6.58
CA TYR A 212 -15.74 -23.29 7.13
C TYR A 212 -16.46 -23.21 8.47
N ILE A 213 -17.03 -24.32 8.97
CA ILE A 213 -17.77 -24.38 10.23
C ILE A 213 -16.84 -24.72 11.39
N ASP A 214 -16.76 -23.90 12.44
CA ASP A 214 -15.97 -24.19 13.64
C ASP A 214 -16.86 -24.30 14.89
N ARG A 215 -16.35 -24.95 15.94
CA ARG A 215 -17.10 -25.16 17.20
C ARG A 215 -17.54 -23.83 17.82
N MET A 216 -16.65 -22.82 17.81
CA MET A 216 -16.92 -21.49 18.37
C MET A 216 -18.05 -20.77 17.63
N SER A 217 -18.17 -20.96 16.31
CA SER A 217 -19.21 -20.38 15.47
C SER A 217 -20.58 -20.94 15.85
N ILE A 218 -20.70 -22.26 16.04
CA ILE A 218 -21.94 -22.89 16.51
C ILE A 218 -22.28 -22.43 17.94
N GLU A 219 -21.31 -22.44 18.85
CA GLU A 219 -21.51 -21.95 20.23
C GLU A 219 -21.96 -20.49 20.26
N ASN A 220 -21.39 -19.65 19.40
CA ASN A 220 -21.79 -18.24 19.28
C ASN A 220 -23.22 -18.12 18.72
N GLN A 221 -23.60 -18.92 17.73
CA GLN A 221 -24.98 -18.95 17.23
C GLN A 221 -25.96 -19.38 18.33
N GLU A 222 -25.62 -20.39 19.12
CA GLU A 222 -26.44 -20.83 20.27
C GLU A 222 -26.57 -19.74 21.33
N LYS A 223 -25.50 -18.98 21.58
CA LYS A 223 -25.56 -17.81 22.46
C LYS A 223 -26.51 -16.74 21.92
N HIS A 224 -26.46 -16.44 20.62
CA HIS A 224 -27.38 -15.48 19.99
C HIS A 224 -28.84 -15.96 20.06
N ILE A 225 -29.09 -17.27 19.91
CA ILE A 225 -30.40 -17.88 20.10
C ILE A 225 -30.90 -17.62 21.52
N ASN A 226 -30.07 -17.85 22.54
CA ASN A 226 -30.42 -17.59 23.94
C ASN A 226 -30.71 -16.10 24.22
N GLU A 227 -29.93 -15.20 23.65
CA GLU A 227 -30.17 -13.75 23.75
C GLU A 227 -31.48 -13.33 23.07
N LEU A 228 -31.82 -13.93 21.93
CA LEU A 228 -33.07 -13.70 21.22
C LEU A 228 -34.28 -14.21 22.02
N ILE A 229 -34.17 -15.40 22.64
CA ILE A 229 -35.19 -15.94 23.56
C ILE A 229 -35.43 -14.97 24.71
N ALA A 230 -34.36 -14.45 25.34
CA ALA A 230 -34.49 -13.50 26.43
C ALA A 230 -35.21 -12.21 26.01
N LYS A 231 -34.91 -11.67 24.82
CA LYS A 231 -35.60 -10.49 24.25
C LYS A 231 -37.08 -10.75 23.97
N ILE A 232 -37.42 -11.94 23.47
CA ILE A 232 -38.82 -12.32 23.23
C ILE A 232 -39.59 -12.33 24.57
N VAL A 233 -39.03 -12.96 25.61
CA VAL A 233 -39.65 -13.03 26.94
C VAL A 233 -39.85 -11.62 27.53
N GLU A 234 -38.88 -10.72 27.34
CA GLU A 234 -38.98 -9.33 27.80
C GLU A 234 -40.09 -8.56 27.06
N GLU A 235 -40.18 -8.67 25.73
CA GLU A 235 -41.23 -8.03 24.95
C GLU A 235 -42.62 -8.62 25.23
N GLU A 236 -42.74 -9.93 25.47
CA GLU A 236 -44.00 -10.56 25.89
C GLU A 236 -44.49 -10.01 27.23
N LYS A 237 -43.58 -9.77 28.17
CA LYS A 237 -43.90 -9.11 29.44
C LYS A 237 -44.37 -7.68 29.22
N ASN A 238 -43.69 -6.90 28.37
CA ASN A 238 -44.13 -5.54 28.02
C ASN A 238 -45.54 -5.54 27.40
N LEU A 239 -45.84 -6.52 26.55
CA LEU A 239 -47.16 -6.68 25.93
C LEU A 239 -48.26 -6.95 26.98
N ASP A 240 -47.98 -7.79 27.98
CA ASP A 240 -48.90 -8.07 29.09
C ASP A 240 -49.15 -6.80 29.95
N ASP A 241 -48.11 -6.02 30.23
CA ASP A 241 -48.20 -4.75 30.94
C ASP A 241 -49.06 -3.72 30.16
N PHE A 242 -48.91 -3.66 28.83
CA PHE A 242 -49.74 -2.81 27.97
C PHE A 242 -51.20 -3.26 27.98
N ASN A 243 -51.47 -4.57 27.85
CA ASN A 243 -52.83 -5.11 27.90
C ASN A 243 -53.51 -4.82 29.24
N THR A 244 -52.79 -5.02 30.36
CA THR A 244 -53.28 -4.71 31.71
C THR A 244 -53.60 -3.22 31.86
N SER A 245 -52.75 -2.35 31.32
CA SER A 245 -52.95 -0.90 31.34
C SER A 245 -54.16 -0.47 30.50
N LEU A 246 -54.35 -1.05 29.32
CA LEU A 246 -55.50 -0.79 28.44
C LEU A 246 -56.81 -1.16 29.14
N ILE A 247 -56.88 -2.35 29.78
CA ILE A 247 -58.07 -2.80 30.54
C ILE A 247 -58.44 -1.79 31.63
N ARG A 248 -57.45 -1.26 32.37
CA ARG A 248 -57.67 -0.26 33.43
C ARG A 248 -58.17 1.07 32.89
N LEU A 249 -57.63 1.54 31.75
CA LEU A 249 -58.06 2.79 31.12
C LEU A 249 -59.47 2.67 30.52
N ASP A 250 -59.81 1.53 29.92
CA ASP A 250 -61.17 1.24 29.44
C ASP A 250 -62.18 1.23 30.59
N GLN A 251 -61.83 0.66 31.74
CA GLN A 251 -62.66 0.75 32.96
C GLN A 251 -62.83 2.19 33.44
N ALA A 252 -61.77 2.99 33.41
CA ALA A 252 -61.85 4.41 33.79
C ALA A 252 -62.79 5.21 32.88
N ILE A 253 -62.78 4.95 31.57
CA ILE A 253 -63.74 5.55 30.63
C ILE A 253 -65.17 5.14 30.99
N LYS A 254 -65.42 3.87 31.30
CA LYS A 254 -66.76 3.41 31.72
C LYS A 254 -67.25 4.13 32.98
N TYR A 255 -66.39 4.29 33.98
CA TYR A 255 -66.75 5.05 35.19
C TYR A 255 -67.02 6.52 34.90
N ILE A 256 -66.25 7.14 34.01
CA ILE A 256 -66.49 8.52 33.55
C ILE A 256 -67.84 8.63 32.84
N ASP A 257 -68.16 7.69 31.95
CA ASP A 257 -69.44 7.67 31.23
C ASP A 257 -70.62 7.45 32.18
N GLU A 258 -70.48 6.55 33.16
CA GLU A 258 -71.47 6.36 34.23
C GLU A 258 -71.68 7.66 35.04
N LEU A 259 -70.61 8.32 35.48
CA LEU A 259 -70.68 9.59 36.21
C LEU A 259 -71.33 10.69 35.37
N HIS A 260 -71.00 10.76 34.08
CA HIS A 260 -71.58 11.71 33.14
C HIS A 260 -73.11 11.51 33.01
N ILE A 261 -73.57 10.26 32.87
CA ILE A 261 -75.00 9.91 32.84
C ILE A 261 -75.71 10.32 34.13
N HIS A 262 -75.10 10.05 35.30
CA HIS A 262 -75.68 10.43 36.59
C HIS A 262 -75.78 11.95 36.74
N LEU A 263 -74.78 12.71 36.27
CA LEU A 263 -74.79 14.18 36.26
C LEU A 263 -75.85 14.76 35.31
N GLU A 264 -76.01 14.20 34.11
CA GLU A 264 -77.08 14.58 33.18
C GLU A 264 -78.47 14.27 33.77
N ASN A 265 -78.63 13.15 34.48
CA ASN A 265 -79.87 12.83 35.21
C ASN A 265 -80.17 13.84 36.35
N LEU A 266 -79.15 14.35 37.04
CA LEU A 266 -79.30 15.39 38.07
C LEU A 266 -79.72 16.75 37.47
N LYS A 267 -79.26 17.07 36.25
CA LYS A 267 -79.65 18.27 35.49
C LYS A 267 -81.15 18.28 35.17
N ASN A 268 -81.76 17.11 35.00
CA ASN A 268 -83.20 16.93 34.78
C ASN A 268 -84.05 17.10 36.05
N PHE A 269 -83.45 17.08 37.25
CA PHE A 269 -84.11 17.31 38.55
C PHE A 269 -84.25 18.80 38.89
N LYS A 270 -84.42 19.69 37.90
CA LYS A 270 -84.65 21.13 38.09
C LYS A 270 -85.99 21.43 38.79
N SER A 271 -86.04 21.22 40.09
CA SER A 271 -86.84 22.02 41.01
C SER A 271 -86.25 21.95 42.41
N TYR A 272 -85.79 23.10 42.89
CA TYR A 272 -85.33 23.39 44.25
C TYR A 272 -83.89 22.99 44.63
N ILE A 273 -83.06 24.04 44.69
CA ILE A 273 -81.82 24.19 45.46
C ILE A 273 -80.54 23.81 44.71
N ILE A 274 -79.97 24.78 43.97
CA ILE A 274 -78.59 25.32 44.09
C ILE A 274 -78.37 26.25 42.89
N ASN A 275 -78.36 27.57 43.17
CA ASN A 275 -77.78 28.57 42.28
C ASN A 275 -76.27 28.61 42.55
N ASN A 276 -75.46 28.67 41.48
CA ASN A 276 -74.00 28.90 41.42
C ASN A 276 -73.05 27.69 41.29
N TYR A 277 -73.34 26.71 40.44
CA TYR A 277 -72.28 25.93 39.79
C TYR A 277 -72.56 25.83 38.30
N ASP A 278 -71.59 26.23 37.48
CA ASP A 278 -71.69 26.13 36.04
C ASP A 278 -71.45 24.67 35.63
N PHE A 279 -72.54 23.90 35.55
CA PHE A 279 -72.48 22.49 35.15
C PHE A 279 -71.80 22.29 33.79
N SER A 280 -71.71 23.34 32.96
CA SER A 280 -70.97 23.33 31.70
C SER A 280 -69.47 23.09 31.91
N GLU A 281 -68.81 23.80 32.84
CA GLU A 281 -67.38 23.64 33.14
C GLU A 281 -67.03 22.23 33.63
N ILE A 282 -67.93 21.61 34.40
CA ILE A 282 -67.76 20.23 34.89
C ILE A 282 -67.86 19.24 33.73
N ILE A 283 -68.85 19.41 32.85
CA ILE A 283 -69.03 18.56 31.66
C ILE A 283 -67.82 18.71 30.71
N ASP A 284 -67.36 19.93 30.47
CA ASP A 284 -66.19 20.20 29.63
C ASP A 284 -64.92 19.54 30.21
N SER A 285 -64.74 19.58 31.53
CA SER A 285 -63.65 18.86 32.22
C SER A 285 -63.75 17.34 32.01
N PHE A 286 -64.95 16.75 32.08
CA PHE A 286 -65.14 15.31 31.78
C PHE A 286 -64.78 14.95 30.34
N ILE A 287 -65.16 15.80 29.38
CA ILE A 287 -64.80 15.63 27.96
C ILE A 287 -63.28 15.72 27.79
N GLU A 288 -62.63 16.68 28.44
CA GLU A 288 -61.17 16.84 28.41
C GLU A 288 -60.46 15.62 29.01
N PHE A 289 -60.87 15.16 30.19
CA PHE A 289 -60.33 13.94 30.79
C PHE A 289 -60.53 12.70 29.90
N LYS A 290 -61.71 12.57 29.27
CA LYS A 290 -62.00 11.47 28.33
C LYS A 290 -61.09 11.53 27.11
N ASN A 291 -60.83 12.72 26.56
CA ASN A 291 -59.93 12.90 25.43
C ASN A 291 -58.47 12.55 25.79
N ILE A 292 -58.00 12.96 26.97
CA ILE A 292 -56.65 12.62 27.47
C ILE A 292 -56.50 11.10 27.62
N ILE A 293 -57.49 10.44 28.22
CA ILE A 293 -57.47 8.97 28.41
C ILE A 293 -57.53 8.27 27.05
N SER A 294 -58.38 8.73 26.13
CA SER A 294 -58.51 8.16 24.77
C SER A 294 -57.20 8.30 23.98
N GLY A 295 -56.55 9.47 24.00
CA GLY A 295 -55.24 9.65 23.37
C GLY A 295 -54.15 8.74 23.96
N LYS A 296 -54.23 8.43 25.26
CA LYS A 296 -53.31 7.47 25.91
C LYS A 296 -53.61 6.02 25.52
N ILE A 297 -54.89 5.67 25.34
CA ILE A 297 -55.31 4.37 24.79
C ILE A 297 -54.78 4.20 23.36
N ASP A 298 -54.90 5.22 22.50
CA ASP A 298 -54.41 5.16 21.11
C ASP A 298 -52.89 4.95 21.05
N LEU A 299 -52.13 5.68 21.88
CA LEU A 299 -50.69 5.50 22.01
C LEU A 299 -50.32 4.09 22.47
N LEU A 300 -51.00 3.57 23.50
CA LEU A 300 -50.76 2.22 24.01
C LEU A 300 -51.17 1.13 23.01
N ASN A 301 -52.26 1.32 22.26
CA ASN A 301 -52.67 0.43 21.18
C ASN A 301 -51.62 0.39 20.06
N THR A 302 -51.06 1.55 19.70
CA THR A 302 -49.96 1.63 18.71
C THR A 302 -48.73 0.87 19.21
N LYS A 303 -48.34 1.06 20.48
CA LYS A 303 -47.24 0.31 21.11
C LYS A 303 -47.52 -1.19 21.15
N ARG A 304 -48.74 -1.59 21.53
CA ARG A 304 -49.18 -2.99 21.55
C ARG A 304 -49.04 -3.64 20.17
N ILE A 305 -49.57 -3.00 19.12
CA ILE A 305 -49.47 -3.49 17.74
C ILE A 305 -48.00 -3.65 17.32
N ASN A 306 -47.16 -2.68 17.64
CA ASN A 306 -45.73 -2.74 17.32
C ASN A 306 -45.01 -3.86 18.10
N SER A 307 -45.24 -4.01 19.40
CA SER A 307 -44.68 -5.11 20.19
C SER A 307 -45.17 -6.47 19.72
N THR A 308 -46.45 -6.63 19.36
CA THR A 308 -46.96 -7.89 18.77
C THR A 308 -46.25 -8.22 17.45
N LYS A 309 -46.05 -7.23 16.58
CA LYS A 309 -45.28 -7.41 15.33
C LYS A 309 -43.82 -7.79 15.61
N ASN A 310 -43.18 -7.12 16.58
CA ASN A 310 -41.79 -7.39 16.95
C ASN A 310 -41.61 -8.79 17.54
N ILE A 311 -42.50 -9.23 18.44
CA ILE A 311 -42.49 -10.59 19.01
C ILE A 311 -42.63 -11.63 17.90
N LYS A 312 -43.59 -11.44 16.98
CA LYS A 312 -43.76 -12.36 15.84
C LYS A 312 -42.47 -12.42 15.01
N ARG A 313 -41.89 -11.26 14.66
CA ARG A 313 -40.62 -11.20 13.91
C ARG A 313 -39.48 -11.94 14.63
N MET A 314 -39.29 -11.69 15.93
CA MET A 314 -38.22 -12.33 16.71
C MET A 314 -38.44 -13.83 16.89
N LYS A 315 -39.67 -14.30 17.12
CA LYS A 315 -39.99 -15.74 17.17
C LYS A 315 -39.67 -16.44 15.84
N ASN A 316 -39.95 -15.78 14.73
CA ASN A 316 -39.66 -16.35 13.41
C ASN A 316 -38.14 -16.41 13.15
N GLU A 317 -37.41 -15.36 13.51
CA GLU A 317 -35.94 -15.38 13.48
C GLU A 317 -35.37 -16.48 14.39
N LEU A 318 -35.99 -16.71 15.54
CA LEU A 318 -35.61 -17.78 16.47
C LEU A 318 -35.76 -19.16 15.82
N THR A 319 -36.93 -19.45 15.24
CA THR A 319 -37.22 -20.71 14.57
C THR A 319 -36.19 -21.01 13.48
N ILE A 320 -35.89 -20.03 12.62
CA ILE A 320 -34.90 -20.20 11.54
C ILE A 320 -33.50 -20.49 12.10
N LYS A 321 -33.04 -19.72 13.10
CA LYS A 321 -31.70 -19.90 13.67
C LYS A 321 -31.56 -21.25 14.38
N GLN A 322 -32.59 -21.68 15.11
CA GLN A 322 -32.61 -22.98 15.77
C GLN A 322 -32.55 -24.12 14.75
N ASP A 323 -33.36 -24.04 13.69
CA ASP A 323 -33.40 -25.07 12.65
C ASP A 323 -32.07 -25.14 11.87
N LYS A 324 -31.42 -24.00 11.60
CA LYS A 324 -30.07 -23.94 11.01
C LYS A 324 -29.03 -24.62 11.89
N VAL A 325 -28.96 -24.26 13.18
CA VAL A 325 -27.99 -24.86 14.11
C VAL A 325 -28.23 -26.36 14.24
N LYS A 326 -29.48 -26.78 14.35
CA LYS A 326 -29.87 -28.20 14.40
C LYS A 326 -29.45 -28.94 13.13
N SER A 327 -29.76 -28.41 11.94
CA SER A 327 -29.37 -29.02 10.66
C SER A 327 -27.85 -29.14 10.53
N LEU A 328 -27.09 -28.11 10.93
CA LEU A 328 -25.63 -28.17 10.94
C LEU A 328 -25.11 -29.26 11.89
N LYS A 329 -25.63 -29.34 13.12
CA LYS A 329 -25.25 -30.38 14.08
C LYS A 329 -25.58 -31.79 13.57
N MET A 330 -26.74 -31.98 12.95
CA MET A 330 -27.10 -33.26 12.32
C MET A 330 -26.13 -33.63 11.21
N ASN A 331 -25.75 -32.68 10.35
CA ASN A 331 -24.79 -32.93 9.29
C ASN A 331 -23.40 -33.33 9.83
N ILE A 332 -22.96 -32.73 10.93
CA ILE A 332 -21.71 -33.11 11.61
C ILE A 332 -21.81 -34.54 12.18
N ILE A 333 -22.95 -34.90 12.78
CA ILE A 333 -23.19 -36.28 13.25
C ILE A 333 -23.15 -37.28 12.10
N VAL A 334 -23.73 -36.92 10.95
CA VAL A 334 -23.67 -37.74 9.74
C VAL A 334 -22.22 -37.96 9.28
N LEU A 335 -21.38 -36.93 9.30
CA LEU A 335 -19.95 -37.07 9.02
C LEU A 335 -19.25 -38.01 10.00
N GLY A 336 -19.57 -37.90 11.29
CA GLY A 336 -19.06 -38.76 12.35
C GLY A 336 -19.77 -40.10 12.49
N LYS A 337 -20.58 -40.50 11.49
CA LYS A 337 -21.31 -41.79 11.44
C LYS A 337 -22.13 -42.09 12.70
N GLY A 338 -22.79 -41.07 13.26
CA GLY A 338 -23.62 -41.18 14.47
C GLY A 338 -23.02 -40.52 15.71
N SER A 339 -21.76 -40.07 15.66
CA SER A 339 -21.06 -39.38 16.75
C SER A 339 -20.74 -37.93 16.38
N LEU A 340 -21.22 -36.98 17.18
CA LEU A 340 -20.93 -35.56 16.97
C LEU A 340 -19.43 -35.24 17.10
N GLU A 341 -18.73 -35.89 18.04
CA GLU A 341 -17.30 -35.64 18.29
C GLU A 341 -16.41 -36.19 17.16
N ASP A 342 -16.74 -37.37 16.63
CA ASP A 342 -16.00 -37.93 15.50
C ASP A 342 -16.21 -37.07 14.24
N GLY A 343 -17.42 -36.52 14.05
CA GLY A 343 -17.68 -35.59 12.95
C GLY A 343 -16.84 -34.32 13.01
N TRP A 344 -16.63 -33.77 14.20
CA TRP A 344 -15.72 -32.63 14.40
C TRP A 344 -14.27 -33.01 14.13
N TYR A 345 -13.84 -34.19 14.56
CA TYR A 345 -12.49 -34.69 14.31
C TYR A 345 -12.18 -34.75 12.81
N GLU A 346 -13.11 -35.28 12.00
CA GLU A 346 -12.96 -35.36 10.54
C GLU A 346 -12.80 -33.97 9.90
N ILE A 347 -13.63 -32.99 10.30
CA ILE A 347 -13.56 -31.60 9.79
C ILE A 347 -12.22 -30.94 10.18
N GLU A 348 -11.83 -31.04 11.44
CA GLU A 348 -10.60 -30.45 11.96
C GLU A 348 -9.37 -31.06 11.29
N ARG A 349 -9.37 -32.38 11.06
CA ARG A 349 -8.27 -33.07 10.40
C ARG A 349 -8.09 -32.65 8.95
N ILE A 350 -9.16 -32.53 8.16
CA ILE A 350 -9.03 -32.03 6.78
C ILE A 350 -8.51 -30.59 6.75
N ARG A 351 -8.94 -29.73 7.67
CA ARG A 351 -8.43 -28.35 7.74
C ARG A 351 -6.92 -28.32 7.96
N GLU A 352 -6.42 -29.12 8.89
CA GLU A 352 -4.98 -29.26 9.12
C GLU A 352 -4.24 -29.73 7.87
N ILE A 353 -4.79 -30.73 7.16
CA ILE A 353 -4.21 -31.25 5.92
C ILE A 353 -4.18 -30.15 4.84
N ASN A 354 -5.28 -29.42 4.62
CA ASN A 354 -5.35 -28.33 3.65
C ASN A 354 -4.34 -27.21 3.97
N GLN A 355 -4.21 -26.81 5.23
CA GLN A 355 -3.23 -25.80 5.64
C GLN A 355 -1.77 -26.27 5.42
N LYS A 356 -1.49 -27.55 5.69
CA LYS A 356 -0.16 -28.14 5.42
C LYS A 356 0.11 -28.19 3.92
N LEU A 357 -0.87 -28.60 3.10
CA LEU A 357 -0.76 -28.63 1.64
C LEU A 357 -0.51 -27.23 1.04
N ASP A 358 -1.23 -26.19 1.49
CA ASP A 358 -1.00 -24.81 1.03
C ASP A 358 0.42 -24.33 1.36
N LYS A 359 0.89 -24.56 2.59
CA LYS A 359 2.27 -24.20 2.99
C LYS A 359 3.32 -24.95 2.17
N LEU A 360 3.16 -26.25 1.98
CA LEU A 360 4.12 -27.08 1.25
C LEU A 360 4.11 -26.79 -0.25
N SER A 361 2.94 -26.51 -0.85
CA SER A 361 2.83 -26.14 -2.27
C SER A 361 3.50 -24.80 -2.58
N LYS A 362 3.26 -23.76 -1.77
CA LYS A 362 3.97 -22.48 -1.88
C LYS A 362 5.49 -22.64 -1.75
N LEU A 363 5.93 -23.49 -0.81
CA LEU A 363 7.34 -23.79 -0.64
C LEU A 363 7.93 -24.51 -1.86
N LEU A 364 7.19 -25.47 -2.42
CA LEU A 364 7.57 -26.22 -3.63
C LEU A 364 7.66 -25.29 -4.85
N ASP A 365 6.69 -24.40 -5.05
CA ASP A 365 6.67 -23.45 -6.17
C ASP A 365 7.85 -22.48 -6.10
N ASN A 366 8.11 -21.90 -4.92
CA ASN A 366 9.30 -21.07 -4.70
C ASN A 366 10.60 -21.82 -5.01
N LYS A 367 10.70 -23.09 -4.62
CA LYS A 367 11.90 -23.92 -4.87
C LYS A 367 12.03 -24.28 -6.35
N ARG A 368 10.94 -24.56 -7.06
CA ARG A 368 10.94 -24.81 -8.52
C ARG A 368 11.36 -23.56 -9.30
N GLU A 369 10.82 -22.40 -8.93
CA GLU A 369 11.19 -21.13 -9.54
C GLU A 369 12.70 -20.86 -9.36
N LEU A 370 13.23 -21.07 -8.15
CA LEU A 370 14.67 -20.99 -7.90
C LEU A 370 15.50 -22.00 -8.72
N CYS A 371 14.97 -23.21 -8.97
CA CYS A 371 15.62 -24.24 -9.79
C CYS A 371 15.70 -23.85 -11.27
N GLU A 372 14.60 -23.33 -11.82
CA GLU A 372 14.54 -22.91 -13.22
C GLU A 372 15.43 -21.69 -13.45
N LEU A 373 15.36 -20.71 -12.56
CA LEU A 373 16.18 -19.50 -12.64
C LEU A 373 17.68 -19.79 -12.44
N SER A 374 18.05 -20.76 -11.60
CA SER A 374 19.45 -21.17 -11.43
C SER A 374 20.00 -21.88 -12.67
N ARG A 375 19.22 -22.77 -13.30
CA ARG A 375 19.59 -23.49 -14.53
C ARG A 375 19.81 -22.52 -15.70
N ASP A 376 18.99 -21.47 -15.80
CA ASP A 376 19.10 -20.41 -16.80
C ASP A 376 20.41 -19.62 -16.72
N ILE A 377 20.93 -19.41 -15.50
CA ILE A 377 22.13 -18.61 -15.23
C ILE A 377 23.40 -19.48 -15.32
N GLN A 378 23.34 -20.76 -14.95
CA GLN A 378 24.48 -21.69 -14.93
C GLN A 378 25.05 -22.10 -16.30
N ASN A 379 24.40 -21.78 -17.42
CA ASN A 379 24.98 -21.97 -18.76
C ASN A 379 26.21 -21.06 -19.03
N THR A 380 26.52 -20.15 -18.10
CA THR A 380 27.79 -19.41 -18.01
C THR A 380 28.36 -19.71 -16.63
N SER A 381 29.37 -20.58 -16.51
CA SER A 381 29.82 -20.97 -15.16
C SER A 381 30.46 -19.78 -14.46
N LEU A 382 30.14 -19.56 -13.18
CA LEU A 382 30.70 -18.49 -12.35
C LEU A 382 32.25 -18.48 -12.40
N LYS A 383 32.88 -19.67 -12.51
CA LYS A 383 34.33 -19.86 -12.72
C LYS A 383 34.87 -19.31 -14.05
N GLN A 384 34.04 -19.16 -15.08
CA GLN A 384 34.43 -18.57 -16.36
C GLN A 384 34.34 -17.03 -16.36
N ILE A 385 33.46 -16.45 -15.53
CA ILE A 385 33.22 -15.00 -15.44
C ILE A 385 34.07 -14.36 -14.33
N LEU A 386 34.29 -15.07 -13.21
CA LEU A 386 35.25 -14.64 -12.20
C LEU A 386 36.65 -14.76 -12.79
N THR A 387 37.22 -13.61 -13.16
CA THR A 387 38.65 -13.50 -13.46
C THR A 387 39.47 -14.12 -12.32
N SER A 388 40.70 -14.56 -12.62
CA SER A 388 41.56 -15.21 -11.62
C SER A 388 41.68 -14.38 -10.32
N SER A 389 41.59 -13.04 -10.38
CA SER A 389 41.62 -12.18 -9.20
C SER A 389 40.48 -12.41 -8.20
N LEU A 390 39.22 -12.34 -8.65
CA LEU A 390 38.05 -12.51 -7.77
C LEU A 390 37.95 -13.94 -7.22
N ASN A 391 38.41 -14.94 -7.99
CA ASN A 391 38.44 -16.33 -7.53
C ASN A 391 39.46 -16.56 -6.39
N HIS A 392 40.62 -15.91 -6.43
CA HIS A 392 41.55 -15.97 -5.28
C HIS A 392 41.00 -15.20 -4.07
N LEU A 393 40.30 -14.07 -4.28
CA LEU A 393 39.66 -13.34 -3.18
C LEU A 393 38.60 -14.21 -2.47
N TYR A 394 37.75 -14.90 -3.24
CA TYR A 394 36.76 -15.85 -2.70
C TYR A 394 37.42 -16.97 -1.87
N LYS A 395 38.58 -17.48 -2.29
CA LYS A 395 39.28 -18.55 -1.57
C LYS A 395 39.95 -18.06 -0.27
N GLU A 396 40.56 -16.89 -0.29
CA GLU A 396 41.35 -16.36 0.84
C GLU A 396 40.47 -15.69 1.91
N ASP A 397 39.44 -14.93 1.53
CA ASP A 397 38.51 -14.28 2.48
C ASP A 397 37.07 -14.27 1.91
N LYS A 398 36.33 -15.35 2.19
CA LYS A 398 34.94 -15.54 1.75
C LYS A 398 34.00 -14.44 2.23
N ILE A 399 34.22 -13.92 3.43
CA ILE A 399 33.37 -12.88 4.03
C ILE A 399 33.59 -11.58 3.27
N TYR A 400 34.84 -11.20 3.08
CA TYR A 400 35.17 -9.97 2.36
C TYR A 400 34.75 -10.03 0.88
N PHE A 401 34.86 -11.19 0.23
CA PHE A 401 34.29 -11.39 -1.12
C PHE A 401 32.76 -11.22 -1.12
N LYS A 402 32.07 -11.74 -0.09
CA LYS A 402 30.62 -11.63 0.03
C LYS A 402 30.15 -10.20 0.20
N ASP A 403 30.79 -9.46 1.11
CA ASP A 403 30.50 -8.04 1.35
C ASP A 403 30.67 -7.23 0.06
N PHE A 404 31.76 -7.47 -0.68
CA PHE A 404 31.99 -6.83 -1.99
C PHE A 404 30.87 -7.09 -3.02
N ILE A 405 30.34 -8.31 -3.10
CA ILE A 405 29.23 -8.64 -4.03
C ILE A 405 27.93 -7.96 -3.59
N ILE A 406 27.63 -7.95 -2.28
CA ILE A 406 26.44 -7.27 -1.72
C ILE A 406 26.51 -5.78 -2.02
N ASP A 407 27.65 -5.13 -1.71
CA ASP A 407 27.88 -3.71 -1.97
C ASP A 407 27.75 -3.39 -3.46
N THR A 408 28.23 -4.30 -4.33
CA THR A 408 28.07 -4.16 -5.78
C THR A 408 26.60 -4.21 -6.20
N PHE A 409 25.79 -5.15 -5.69
CA PHE A 409 24.35 -5.20 -6.00
C PHE A 409 23.60 -3.96 -5.51
N GLN A 410 23.91 -3.48 -4.31
CA GLN A 410 23.30 -2.26 -3.75
C GLN A 410 23.69 -1.02 -4.55
N MET A 411 24.96 -0.90 -4.95
CA MET A 411 25.44 0.15 -5.85
C MET A 411 24.71 0.09 -7.21
N MET A 412 24.56 -1.10 -7.80
CA MET A 412 23.85 -1.28 -9.06
C MET A 412 22.39 -0.84 -8.95
N ASP A 413 21.67 -1.29 -7.91
CA ASP A 413 20.27 -0.96 -7.68
C ASP A 413 20.04 0.55 -7.55
N ALA A 414 20.86 1.23 -6.74
CA ALA A 414 20.77 2.67 -6.56
C ALA A 414 21.06 3.45 -7.86
N VAL A 415 22.03 3.01 -8.67
CA VAL A 415 22.31 3.61 -9.98
C VAL A 415 21.19 3.36 -10.99
N PHE A 416 20.52 2.19 -10.94
CA PHE A 416 19.36 1.90 -11.79
C PHE A 416 18.13 2.72 -11.41
N LYS A 417 17.93 3.00 -10.12
CA LYS A 417 16.81 3.78 -9.57
C LYS A 417 17.06 5.30 -9.53
N GLU A 418 18.25 5.74 -9.96
CA GLU A 418 18.68 7.14 -9.91
C GLU A 418 18.68 7.72 -8.47
N GLU A 419 18.96 6.88 -7.48
CA GLU A 419 19.03 7.22 -6.05
C GLU A 419 20.46 7.61 -5.62
N GLU A 420 20.60 8.28 -4.46
CA GLU A 420 21.90 8.57 -3.86
C GLU A 420 22.62 7.26 -3.48
N THR A 421 23.85 7.09 -3.97
CA THR A 421 24.63 5.86 -3.78
C THR A 421 26.05 6.16 -3.33
N ASP A 422 26.70 5.18 -2.69
CA ASP A 422 28.06 5.32 -2.23
C ASP A 422 29.05 5.35 -3.42
N THR A 423 29.44 6.56 -3.81
CA THR A 423 30.46 6.81 -4.83
C THR A 423 31.86 6.30 -4.43
N SER A 424 32.05 5.88 -3.18
CA SER A 424 33.31 5.33 -2.68
C SER A 424 33.58 3.91 -3.19
N HIS A 425 32.55 3.17 -3.63
CA HIS A 425 32.69 1.79 -4.09
C HIS A 425 33.71 1.65 -5.25
N PRO A 426 34.62 0.64 -5.23
CA PRO A 426 35.73 0.53 -6.20
C PRO A 426 35.30 0.35 -7.67
N LEU A 427 34.06 -0.05 -7.92
CA LEU A 427 33.49 -0.27 -9.25
C LEU A 427 32.56 0.84 -9.74
N TYR A 428 32.25 1.84 -8.91
CA TYR A 428 31.20 2.85 -9.18
C TYR A 428 31.35 3.55 -10.53
N ASP A 429 32.49 4.21 -10.75
CA ASP A 429 32.73 5.02 -11.95
C ASP A 429 32.58 4.17 -13.23
N ILE A 430 33.07 2.93 -13.18
CA ILE A 430 33.06 2.00 -14.31
C ILE A 430 31.66 1.43 -14.55
N PHE A 431 30.88 1.20 -13.48
CA PHE A 431 29.49 0.79 -13.60
C PHE A 431 28.65 1.89 -14.25
N CYS A 432 28.84 3.16 -13.89
CA CYS A 432 28.15 4.27 -14.53
C CYS A 432 28.47 4.37 -16.03
N GLU A 433 29.72 4.11 -16.44
CA GLU A 433 30.10 4.02 -17.86
C GLU A 433 29.42 2.83 -18.56
N TRP A 434 29.44 1.65 -17.94
CA TRP A 434 28.76 0.45 -18.46
C TRP A 434 27.24 0.68 -18.58
N HIS A 435 26.58 1.25 -17.58
CA HIS A 435 25.14 1.54 -17.57
C HIS A 435 24.73 2.51 -18.69
N LYS A 436 25.52 3.59 -18.91
CA LYS A 436 25.32 4.50 -20.06
C LYS A 436 25.43 3.76 -21.40
N SER A 437 26.42 2.88 -21.54
CA SER A 437 26.60 2.05 -22.74
C SER A 437 25.50 1.00 -22.91
N TYR A 438 24.97 0.46 -21.80
CA TYR A 438 23.87 -0.50 -21.75
C TYR A 438 22.55 0.15 -22.18
N LYS A 439 22.20 1.34 -21.63
CA LYS A 439 21.07 2.18 -22.11
C LYS A 439 21.17 2.44 -23.62
N THR A 440 22.39 2.65 -24.14
CA THR A 440 22.59 2.89 -25.58
C THR A 440 22.45 1.60 -26.41
N LYS A 441 22.89 0.44 -25.91
CA LYS A 441 22.77 -0.88 -26.58
C LYS A 441 21.34 -1.42 -26.57
N THR A 442 20.54 -1.20 -25.54
CA THR A 442 19.12 -1.57 -25.51
C THR A 442 18.29 -0.69 -26.45
N VAL A 443 18.66 0.57 -26.65
CA VAL A 443 18.07 1.47 -27.67
C VAL A 443 18.45 1.04 -29.10
N ILE A 444 19.63 0.44 -29.32
CA ILE A 444 20.10 0.02 -30.67
C ILE A 444 19.71 -1.44 -31.02
N SER A 445 19.46 -2.31 -30.03
CA SER A 445 19.06 -3.72 -30.25
C SER A 445 17.56 -3.95 -30.46
N GLY A 446 16.75 -2.88 -30.48
CA GLY A 446 15.37 -2.89 -30.99
C GLY A 446 15.25 -3.01 -32.52
N GLN A 447 16.19 -3.67 -33.20
CA GLN A 447 16.05 -4.01 -34.62
C GLN A 447 15.13 -5.22 -34.77
N THR A 448 13.86 -4.92 -35.08
CA THR A 448 13.03 -5.58 -36.09
C THR A 448 13.36 -7.06 -36.42
N PRO A 449 12.47 -8.00 -36.06
CA PRO A 449 12.36 -9.26 -36.78
C PRO A 449 11.81 -8.98 -38.19
N ASN A 450 12.70 -9.05 -39.20
CA ASN A 450 12.41 -9.27 -40.62
C ASN A 450 11.17 -8.56 -41.22
N ALA A 451 11.33 -7.28 -41.55
CA ALA A 451 10.58 -6.68 -42.66
C ALA A 451 11.25 -7.10 -43.99
N ASN A 452 10.89 -8.28 -44.52
CA ASN A 452 11.08 -8.63 -45.93
C ASN A 452 10.14 -9.80 -46.30
N LYS A 453 8.84 -9.51 -46.31
CA LYS A 453 7.86 -10.07 -47.25
C LYS A 453 6.70 -9.08 -47.30
N VAL A 454 6.74 -8.25 -48.34
CA VAL A 454 5.62 -7.40 -48.72
C VAL A 454 4.58 -8.33 -49.35
N ASP A 455 3.59 -8.75 -48.56
CA ASP A 455 2.28 -9.06 -49.12
C ASP A 455 1.49 -7.74 -49.12
N LYS A 456 1.48 -7.11 -50.29
CA LYS A 456 0.43 -6.16 -50.66
C LYS A 456 -0.86 -6.97 -50.70
N ASP A 457 -1.69 -6.83 -49.68
CA ASP A 457 -3.15 -6.92 -49.74
C ASP A 457 -3.69 -6.88 -48.32
N LYS A 458 -4.08 -5.68 -47.87
CA LYS A 458 -5.10 -5.36 -46.85
C LYS A 458 -5.04 -3.87 -46.52
N GLU A 459 -5.49 -3.06 -47.47
CA GLU A 459 -6.13 -1.79 -47.13
C GLU A 459 -7.57 -2.11 -46.70
N ASN A 460 -8.04 -1.40 -45.66
CA ASN A 460 -9.37 -1.44 -45.04
C ASN A 460 -9.59 -2.50 -43.94
N GLU A 461 -8.97 -2.29 -42.79
CA GLU A 461 -9.64 -2.54 -41.51
C GLU A 461 -9.63 -1.23 -40.71
N SER A 462 -10.83 -0.70 -40.46
CA SER A 462 -11.05 0.45 -39.58
C SER A 462 -10.58 0.09 -38.18
N ILE A 463 -9.61 0.85 -37.66
CA ILE A 463 -9.19 0.75 -36.26
C ILE A 463 -10.37 1.16 -35.38
N ASP A 464 -10.85 0.23 -34.56
CA ASP A 464 -11.94 0.42 -33.61
C ASP A 464 -11.49 1.44 -32.54
N GLU A 465 -12.29 2.49 -32.28
CA GLU A 465 -11.95 3.59 -31.35
C GLU A 465 -11.61 3.09 -29.92
N LYS A 466 -12.03 1.87 -29.58
CA LYS A 466 -11.77 1.22 -28.29
C LYS A 466 -10.33 0.72 -28.09
N ASP A 467 -9.56 0.49 -29.16
CA ASP A 467 -8.16 0.01 -29.03
C ASP A 467 -7.14 1.15 -28.85
N ILE A 468 -7.55 2.41 -29.07
CA ILE A 468 -6.72 3.60 -28.84
C ILE A 468 -6.47 3.80 -27.33
N TYR A 469 -7.46 3.57 -26.48
CA TYR A 469 -7.39 3.87 -25.03
C TYR A 469 -6.56 2.89 -24.18
N ARG A 470 -6.03 1.80 -24.74
CA ARG A 470 -5.29 0.77 -23.97
C ARG A 470 -3.80 1.01 -23.83
N ARG A 471 -3.26 2.08 -24.41
CA ARG A 471 -1.80 2.36 -24.38
C ARG A 471 -1.54 3.68 -23.66
N ARG A 472 -0.78 3.61 -22.55
CA ARG A 472 -0.43 4.75 -21.69
C ARG A 472 0.79 5.49 -22.24
N VAL A 473 0.80 6.82 -22.17
CA VAL A 473 2.06 7.59 -22.15
C VAL A 473 2.61 7.49 -20.73
N VAL A 474 3.85 7.05 -20.57
CA VAL A 474 4.53 6.98 -19.26
C VAL A 474 4.58 8.40 -18.66
N LEU A 475 4.29 8.53 -17.37
CA LEU A 475 4.41 9.77 -16.59
C LEU A 475 5.76 10.44 -16.89
N GLN A 476 5.70 11.54 -17.63
CA GLN A 476 6.83 12.40 -17.88
C GLN A 476 6.59 13.72 -17.17
N SER A 477 7.63 14.24 -16.53
CA SER A 477 7.55 15.41 -15.68
C SER A 477 7.30 16.68 -16.50
N PHE A 478 6.10 17.26 -16.38
CA PHE A 478 5.85 18.62 -16.84
C PHE A 478 6.64 19.59 -15.96
N ILE A 479 7.35 20.52 -16.59
CA ILE A 479 8.07 21.56 -15.89
C ILE A 479 7.08 22.59 -15.38
N LYS A 480 6.93 22.64 -14.06
CA LYS A 480 5.99 23.52 -13.35
C LYS A 480 6.05 24.99 -13.83
N PRO A 481 4.89 25.61 -14.13
CA PRO A 481 4.79 27.03 -14.41
C PRO A 481 5.19 27.90 -13.21
N LYS A 482 5.75 29.09 -13.48
CA LYS A 482 6.21 30.04 -12.46
C LYS A 482 5.59 31.41 -12.67
N ILE A 483 5.25 32.08 -11.58
CA ILE A 483 4.82 33.49 -11.63
C ILE A 483 6.08 34.35 -11.79
N GLU A 484 6.06 35.23 -12.79
CA GLU A 484 7.11 36.21 -13.07
C GLU A 484 6.46 37.60 -13.26
N LEU A 485 7.25 38.64 -13.03
CA LEU A 485 6.92 40.01 -13.42
C LEU A 485 7.60 40.30 -14.75
N ASP A 486 6.82 40.62 -15.78
CA ASP A 486 7.39 41.17 -17.00
C ASP A 486 7.84 42.61 -16.73
N ILE A 487 9.14 42.82 -16.59
CA ILE A 487 9.73 44.13 -16.26
C ILE A 487 9.58 45.18 -17.37
N PHE A 488 9.18 44.79 -18.59
CA PHE A 488 8.95 45.73 -19.69
C PHE A 488 7.50 46.19 -19.73
N THR A 489 6.55 45.31 -19.42
CA THR A 489 5.12 45.64 -19.41
C THR A 489 4.55 45.87 -18.01
N TYR A 490 5.34 45.60 -16.97
CA TYR A 490 5.00 45.59 -15.54
C TYR A 490 3.78 44.73 -15.20
N ARG A 491 3.52 43.68 -16.00
CA ARG A 491 2.40 42.75 -15.78
C ARG A 491 2.88 41.45 -15.15
N LEU A 492 2.04 40.88 -14.30
CA LEU A 492 2.24 39.52 -13.81
C LEU A 492 1.92 38.52 -14.93
N VAL A 493 2.86 37.61 -15.17
CA VAL A 493 2.74 36.55 -16.16
C VAL A 493 3.02 35.19 -15.53
N LEU A 494 2.32 34.18 -16.00
CA LEU A 494 2.63 32.79 -15.76
C LEU A 494 3.61 32.34 -16.85
N ASN A 495 4.87 32.16 -16.50
CA ASN A 495 5.88 31.59 -17.37
C ASN A 495 5.77 30.06 -17.34
N VAL A 496 5.38 29.46 -18.46
CA VAL A 496 5.39 28.01 -18.67
C VAL A 496 6.67 27.68 -19.44
N PRO A 497 7.67 27.05 -18.80
CA PRO A 497 8.93 26.73 -19.45
C PRO A 497 8.75 25.74 -20.60
N LYS A 498 9.76 25.64 -21.46
CA LYS A 498 9.81 24.65 -22.54
C LYS A 498 9.59 23.23 -22.00
N GLN A 499 8.70 22.47 -22.64
CA GLN A 499 8.37 21.09 -22.28
C GLN A 499 8.91 20.09 -23.31
N SER A 500 9.16 18.86 -22.88
CA SER A 500 9.54 17.74 -23.75
C SER A 500 8.85 16.45 -23.29
N PHE A 501 8.21 15.74 -24.22
CA PHE A 501 7.51 14.48 -23.99
C PHE A 501 7.91 13.43 -25.05
N GLU A 502 8.54 12.33 -24.65
CA GLU A 502 8.87 11.16 -25.47
C GLU A 502 7.67 10.22 -25.61
N ASN A 503 7.22 9.93 -26.82
CA ASN A 503 6.09 9.04 -27.07
C ASN A 503 6.57 7.73 -27.68
N GLU A 504 6.15 6.58 -27.15
CA GLU A 504 6.48 5.28 -27.76
C GLU A 504 5.61 4.95 -29.00
N ILE A 505 4.59 5.78 -29.28
CA ILE A 505 3.54 5.54 -30.28
C ILE A 505 3.27 6.85 -31.03
N ASP A 506 2.85 6.76 -32.29
CA ASP A 506 2.36 7.89 -33.07
C ASP A 506 0.99 8.36 -32.52
N ILE A 507 0.96 9.48 -31.81
CA ILE A 507 -0.24 10.04 -31.14
C ILE A 507 -0.77 11.21 -31.97
N ASP A 508 -1.95 11.05 -32.59
CA ASP A 508 -2.60 12.09 -33.41
C ASP A 508 -3.34 13.17 -32.58
N VAL A 509 -3.34 13.05 -31.25
CA VAL A 509 -3.96 14.04 -30.34
C VAL A 509 -2.97 15.17 -30.05
N LYS A 510 -3.35 16.42 -30.30
CA LYS A 510 -2.50 17.60 -30.00
C LYS A 510 -2.56 17.99 -28.52
N PRO A 511 -1.44 18.45 -27.92
CA PRO A 511 -1.45 19.03 -26.58
C PRO A 511 -2.25 20.34 -26.55
N LYS A 512 -2.81 20.68 -25.39
CA LYS A 512 -3.56 21.92 -25.16
C LYS A 512 -3.16 22.57 -23.85
N TYR A 513 -2.97 23.89 -23.89
CA TYR A 513 -2.88 24.74 -22.71
C TYR A 513 -4.20 25.50 -22.56
N LEU A 514 -4.76 25.52 -21.37
CA LEU A 514 -6.04 26.15 -21.07
C LEU A 514 -5.91 27.03 -19.83
N MET A 515 -6.55 28.20 -19.85
CA MET A 515 -6.79 29.00 -18.66
C MET A 515 -8.24 28.83 -18.25
N ALA A 516 -8.49 28.31 -17.05
CA ALA A 516 -9.82 28.33 -16.43
C ALA A 516 -9.95 29.54 -15.50
N ASP A 517 -11.07 30.24 -15.60
CA ASP A 517 -11.46 31.28 -14.64
C ASP A 517 -12.08 30.69 -13.37
N GLY A 518 -12.39 31.53 -12.38
CA GLY A 518 -13.02 31.10 -11.12
C GLY A 518 -14.44 30.54 -11.27
N ARG A 519 -15.00 30.54 -12.49
CA ARG A 519 -16.30 29.95 -12.83
C ARG A 519 -16.15 28.68 -13.67
N GLY A 520 -14.92 28.23 -13.93
CA GLY A 520 -14.61 27.03 -14.70
C GLY A 520 -14.67 27.22 -16.23
N ASN A 521 -14.77 28.45 -16.74
CA ASN A 521 -14.73 28.68 -18.18
C ASN A 521 -13.29 28.52 -18.68
N GLU A 522 -13.06 27.54 -19.55
CA GLU A 522 -11.75 27.26 -20.14
C GLU A 522 -11.51 28.09 -21.42
N THR A 523 -10.38 28.79 -21.46
CA THR A 523 -9.90 29.48 -22.67
C THR A 523 -8.62 28.83 -23.15
N GLU A 524 -8.61 28.34 -24.39
CA GLU A 524 -7.42 27.71 -25.00
C GLU A 524 -6.34 28.75 -25.33
N ILE A 525 -5.10 28.41 -24.99
CA ILE A 525 -3.91 29.22 -25.24
C ILE A 525 -3.20 28.63 -26.46
N PRO A 526 -2.89 29.44 -27.49
CA PRO A 526 -2.12 28.97 -28.62
C PRO A 526 -0.71 28.57 -28.17
N ILE A 527 -0.28 27.37 -28.56
CA ILE A 527 1.04 26.83 -28.26
C ILE A 527 1.79 26.46 -29.54
N ASN A 528 3.11 26.57 -29.49
CA ASN A 528 3.99 26.13 -30.56
C ASN A 528 4.58 24.77 -30.22
N THR A 529 4.32 23.78 -31.07
CA THR A 529 4.80 22.41 -30.89
C THR A 529 5.73 21.99 -32.03
N CYS A 530 6.70 21.15 -31.71
CA CYS A 530 7.63 20.57 -32.68
C CYS A 530 7.86 19.10 -32.34
N PHE A 531 7.81 18.22 -33.33
CA PHE A 531 8.15 16.80 -33.17
C PHE A 531 9.55 16.54 -33.72
N GLN A 532 10.41 15.88 -32.93
CA GLN A 532 11.69 15.34 -33.41
C GLN A 532 11.72 13.84 -33.11
N GLY A 533 11.58 13.02 -34.16
CA GLY A 533 11.34 11.59 -33.98
C GLY A 533 10.05 11.36 -33.18
N ASN A 534 10.18 10.67 -32.06
CA ASN A 534 9.08 10.34 -31.17
C ASN A 534 8.88 11.36 -30.03
N THR A 535 9.66 12.45 -29.98
CA THR A 535 9.59 13.43 -28.90
C THR A 535 8.83 14.69 -29.33
N LEU A 536 7.78 15.03 -28.59
CA LEU A 536 7.05 16.29 -28.65
C LEU A 536 7.77 17.35 -27.81
N TYR A 537 8.06 18.50 -28.40
CA TYR A 537 8.50 19.70 -27.70
C TYR A 537 7.41 20.77 -27.73
N ILE A 538 7.17 21.43 -26.59
CA ILE A 538 6.32 22.62 -26.48
C ILE A 538 7.22 23.78 -26.08
N GLU A 539 7.25 24.85 -26.86
CA GLU A 539 8.11 26.01 -26.57
C GLU A 539 7.64 26.80 -25.33
N GLU A 540 8.57 27.53 -24.71
CA GLU A 540 8.28 28.41 -23.57
C GLU A 540 7.22 29.47 -23.95
N ILE A 541 6.27 29.71 -23.05
CA ILE A 541 5.22 30.71 -23.24
C ILE A 541 4.96 31.48 -21.95
N LYS A 542 4.77 32.81 -22.07
CA LYS A 542 4.38 33.69 -20.97
C LYS A 542 2.91 34.09 -21.13
N ILE A 543 2.09 33.74 -20.15
CA ILE A 543 0.64 33.92 -20.18
C ILE A 543 0.27 35.05 -19.19
N PRO A 544 -0.40 36.13 -19.62
CA PRO A 544 -0.81 37.20 -18.71
C PRO A 544 -1.81 36.71 -17.65
N ILE A 545 -1.56 37.02 -16.38
CA ILE A 545 -2.50 36.75 -15.28
C ILE A 545 -3.50 37.90 -15.24
N LYS A 546 -4.81 37.58 -15.29
CA LYS A 546 -5.86 38.61 -15.38
C LYS A 546 -6.56 38.88 -14.05
N ASN A 547 -6.73 37.84 -13.23
CA ASN A 547 -7.43 37.96 -11.94
C ASN A 547 -6.51 37.49 -10.80
N SER A 548 -6.68 38.09 -9.63
CA SER A 548 -5.87 37.79 -8.44
C SER A 548 -6.23 36.48 -7.75
N THR A 549 -7.44 35.97 -7.97
CA THR A 549 -7.95 34.73 -7.36
C THR A 549 -8.76 33.89 -8.35
N GLY A 550 -8.79 32.57 -8.10
CA GLY A 550 -9.68 31.65 -8.80
C GLY A 550 -9.26 31.28 -10.23
N GLN A 551 -8.11 31.75 -10.73
CA GLN A 551 -7.59 31.28 -12.01
C GLN A 551 -6.84 29.95 -11.84
N SER A 552 -6.91 29.09 -12.84
CA SER A 552 -6.06 27.91 -12.93
C SER A 552 -5.57 27.69 -14.35
N PHE A 553 -4.35 27.17 -14.46
CA PHE A 553 -3.75 26.76 -15.71
C PHE A 553 -3.87 25.24 -15.83
N LEU A 554 -4.41 24.76 -16.95
CA LEU A 554 -4.58 23.34 -17.24
C LEU A 554 -3.76 22.94 -18.46
N PHE A 555 -3.05 21.83 -18.34
CA PHE A 555 -2.41 21.14 -19.45
C PHE A 555 -3.18 19.85 -19.76
N LYS A 556 -3.49 19.62 -21.04
CA LYS A 556 -4.14 18.39 -21.52
C LYS A 556 -3.35 17.83 -22.70
N TYR A 557 -2.85 16.60 -22.60
CA TYR A 557 -2.20 15.90 -23.72
C TYR A 557 -2.49 14.40 -23.65
N TYR A 558 -3.25 13.87 -24.60
CA TYR A 558 -3.70 12.48 -24.61
C TYR A 558 -4.32 12.06 -23.26
N ASN A 559 -3.67 11.19 -22.48
CA ASN A 559 -4.10 10.77 -21.15
C ASN A 559 -3.46 11.54 -19.97
N LEU A 560 -2.53 12.44 -20.25
CA LEU A 560 -1.86 13.29 -19.28
C LEU A 560 -2.67 14.57 -19.05
N ARG A 561 -2.88 14.91 -17.78
CA ARG A 561 -3.57 16.13 -17.34
C ARG A 561 -2.77 16.77 -16.21
N GLU A 562 -2.57 18.08 -16.24
CA GLU A 562 -2.01 18.79 -15.07
C GLU A 562 -2.77 20.07 -14.80
N SER A 563 -2.92 20.43 -13.52
CA SER A 563 -3.59 21.65 -13.09
C SER A 563 -2.77 22.41 -12.06
N TYR A 564 -2.66 23.72 -12.30
CA TYR A 564 -1.92 24.66 -11.48
C TYR A 564 -2.83 25.80 -11.04
N SER A 565 -3.10 25.89 -9.74
CA SER A 565 -3.88 26.99 -9.18
C SER A 565 -3.07 28.29 -9.15
N ILE A 566 -3.66 29.37 -9.68
CA ILE A 566 -3.10 30.72 -9.74
C ILE A 566 -3.88 31.59 -8.76
N ASN A 567 -3.45 31.57 -7.50
CA ASN A 567 -3.87 32.56 -6.50
C ASN A 567 -2.68 33.47 -6.22
N LEU A 568 -2.84 34.78 -6.20
CA LEU A 568 -1.73 35.66 -5.87
C LEU A 568 -1.55 35.76 -4.35
N ASP A 569 -0.31 35.76 -3.87
CA ASP A 569 -0.03 35.98 -2.46
C ASP A 569 -0.25 37.47 -2.13
N SER A 570 -0.59 37.79 -0.88
CA SER A 570 -0.84 39.18 -0.46
C SER A 570 0.34 40.12 -0.67
N ILE A 571 1.57 39.60 -0.62
CA ILE A 571 2.79 40.31 -0.94
C ILE A 571 3.76 39.37 -1.67
N MET A 572 4.26 39.81 -2.81
CA MET A 572 5.17 39.07 -3.68
C MET A 572 6.35 39.99 -4.02
N ILE A 573 7.56 39.45 -4.00
CA ILE A 573 8.77 40.22 -4.32
C ILE A 573 9.53 39.61 -5.49
N PHE A 574 9.93 40.44 -6.43
CA PHE A 574 10.63 40.05 -7.65
C PHE A 574 11.98 40.75 -7.73
N ASP A 575 13.00 40.03 -8.23
CA ASP A 575 14.33 40.58 -8.47
C ASP A 575 14.32 41.58 -9.65
N ALA A 576 15.48 42.19 -9.91
CA ALA A 576 15.67 43.11 -11.03
C ALA A 576 15.37 42.50 -12.42
N LYS A 577 15.30 41.17 -12.54
CA LYS A 577 14.98 40.43 -13.77
C LYS A 577 13.52 39.97 -13.82
N GLY A 578 12.71 40.28 -12.80
CA GLY A 578 11.30 39.91 -12.74
C GLY A 578 11.04 38.51 -12.20
N LYS A 579 12.04 37.86 -11.58
CA LYS A 579 11.88 36.52 -11.00
C LYS A 579 11.41 36.61 -9.55
N LEU A 580 10.39 35.83 -9.19
CA LEU A 580 9.84 35.78 -7.84
C LEU A 580 10.87 35.22 -6.83
N ILE A 581 10.98 35.89 -5.67
CA ILE A 581 11.86 35.53 -4.55
C ILE A 581 11.01 35.31 -3.30
N SER A 582 11.40 34.36 -2.45
CA SER A 582 10.68 34.01 -1.20
C SER A 582 11.45 34.35 0.08
N ASN A 583 12.61 35.01 -0.03
CA ASN A 583 13.48 35.32 1.11
C ASN A 583 13.21 36.75 1.63
N ASN A 584 13.27 36.92 2.95
CA ASN A 584 13.04 38.22 3.60
C ASN A 584 14.35 39.02 3.79
N LYS A 585 15.51 38.34 3.72
CA LYS A 585 16.85 38.96 3.62
C LYS A 585 17.29 38.93 2.16
N LEU A 586 17.58 40.09 1.60
CA LEU A 586 17.81 40.29 0.17
C LEU A 586 19.10 41.07 -0.06
N ASN A 587 19.79 40.81 -1.15
CA ASN A 587 20.94 41.63 -1.56
C ASN A 587 20.53 43.08 -1.75
N ASN A 588 21.43 44.02 -1.49
CA ASN A 588 21.19 45.41 -1.91
C ASN A 588 21.00 45.47 -3.43
N GLY A 589 20.04 46.27 -3.88
CA GLY A 589 19.69 46.35 -5.29
C GLY A 589 18.24 46.72 -5.55
N LEU A 590 17.88 46.64 -6.83
CA LEU A 590 16.55 46.94 -7.34
C LEU A 590 15.62 45.74 -7.20
N TYR A 591 14.44 45.98 -6.62
CA TYR A 591 13.38 44.99 -6.48
C TYR A 591 12.02 45.57 -6.85
N TYR A 592 11.10 44.67 -7.14
CA TYR A 592 9.72 44.96 -7.48
C TYR A 592 8.82 44.21 -6.51
N ILE A 593 8.04 44.91 -5.69
CA ILE A 593 7.12 44.31 -4.73
C ILE A 593 5.70 44.49 -5.23
N VAL A 594 5.02 43.41 -5.55
CA VAL A 594 3.59 43.43 -5.86
C VAL A 594 2.82 43.04 -4.60
N CYS A 595 2.02 43.93 -4.05
CA CYS A 595 1.21 43.64 -2.86
C CYS A 595 -0.22 44.11 -3.03
N ASP A 596 -1.14 43.43 -2.33
CA ASP A 596 -2.54 43.82 -2.34
C ASP A 596 -2.73 45.18 -1.63
N ASN A 597 -3.85 45.85 -1.94
CA ASN A 597 -4.15 47.20 -1.47
C ASN A 597 -4.36 47.32 0.06
N SER A 598 -4.38 46.19 0.80
CA SER A 598 -4.43 46.20 2.26
C SER A 598 -3.06 46.45 2.91
N TRP A 599 -1.96 46.37 2.15
CA TRP A 599 -0.60 46.64 2.63
C TRP A 599 -0.13 48.05 2.26
N ASP A 600 0.61 48.68 3.17
CA ASP A 600 1.25 49.98 2.94
C ASP A 600 2.68 50.01 3.46
N THR A 601 3.47 50.95 2.97
CA THR A 601 4.85 51.15 3.43
C THR A 601 5.24 52.63 3.38
N ASP A 602 5.99 53.07 4.39
CA ASP A 602 6.64 54.39 4.47
C ASP A 602 8.13 54.32 4.07
N PHE A 603 8.54 53.25 3.39
CA PHE A 603 9.93 53.00 3.03
C PHE A 603 10.49 54.10 2.12
N SER A 604 11.57 54.75 2.57
CA SER A 604 12.18 55.88 1.85
C SER A 604 12.90 55.47 0.55
N GLY A 605 13.19 54.18 0.36
CA GLY A 605 13.84 53.64 -0.84
C GLY A 605 12.90 53.30 -1.99
N ILE A 606 11.64 53.75 -1.96
CA ILE A 606 10.69 53.57 -3.07
C ILE A 606 11.09 54.50 -4.22
N LEU A 607 11.31 53.93 -5.40
CA LEU A 607 11.60 54.67 -6.62
C LEU A 607 10.32 55.06 -7.36
N PHE A 608 9.36 54.13 -7.45
CA PHE A 608 8.10 54.35 -8.15
C PHE A 608 7.01 53.39 -7.67
N ILE A 609 5.74 53.78 -7.80
CA ILE A 609 4.57 52.94 -7.52
C ILE A 609 3.69 52.88 -8.76
N TYR A 610 3.45 51.68 -9.27
CA TYR A 610 2.54 51.40 -10.37
C TYR A 610 1.22 50.86 -9.78
N PRO A 611 0.12 51.62 -9.81
CA PRO A 611 -1.15 51.17 -9.29
C PRO A 611 -1.83 50.16 -10.21
N ASP A 612 -2.66 49.29 -9.64
CA ASP A 612 -3.55 48.35 -10.36
C ASP A 612 -2.85 47.51 -11.44
N VAL A 613 -1.67 46.98 -11.12
CA VAL A 613 -0.97 46.01 -12.01
C VAL A 613 -1.82 44.78 -12.27
N ILE A 614 -2.61 44.39 -11.28
CA ILE A 614 -3.76 43.50 -11.37
C ILE A 614 -4.80 44.01 -10.38
N GLU A 615 -6.08 43.72 -10.60
CA GLU A 615 -7.16 44.26 -9.77
C GLU A 615 -6.91 44.01 -8.27
N GLY A 616 -6.80 45.09 -7.49
CA GLY A 616 -6.55 45.05 -6.05
C GLY A 616 -5.08 44.99 -5.62
N TYR A 617 -4.12 45.10 -6.55
CA TYR A 617 -2.69 45.01 -6.28
C TYR A 617 -1.88 46.17 -6.89
N ASN A 618 -0.96 46.71 -6.10
CA ASN A 618 0.01 47.71 -6.52
C ASN A 618 1.41 47.11 -6.62
N LEU A 619 2.20 47.65 -7.54
CA LEU A 619 3.62 47.33 -7.70
C LEU A 619 4.49 48.48 -7.19
N TYR A 620 5.35 48.20 -6.22
CA TYR A 620 6.34 49.11 -5.67
C TYR A 620 7.71 48.76 -6.25
N GLN A 621 8.28 49.67 -7.03
CA GLN A 621 9.68 49.58 -7.44
C GLN A 621 10.52 50.19 -6.32
N ILE A 622 11.37 49.38 -5.69
CA ILE A 622 12.17 49.80 -4.54
C ILE A 622 13.65 49.55 -4.77
N HIS A 623 14.49 50.37 -4.15
CA HIS A 623 15.92 50.17 -4.06
C HIS A 623 16.32 49.91 -2.61
N LEU A 624 16.80 48.71 -2.35
CA LEU A 624 17.34 48.29 -1.06
C LEU A 624 18.83 48.63 -0.99
N ASN A 625 19.25 49.37 0.03
CA ASN A 625 20.65 49.75 0.26
C ASN A 625 20.91 49.86 1.78
N GLU A 626 21.21 48.73 2.43
CA GLU A 626 21.37 48.60 3.90
C GLU A 626 20.15 49.09 4.70
N ASN A 627 18.99 49.13 4.04
CA ASN A 627 17.75 49.68 4.58
C ASN A 627 16.68 48.59 4.70
N LYS A 628 15.78 48.80 5.66
CA LYS A 628 14.66 47.90 5.95
C LYS A 628 13.36 48.44 5.35
N ALA A 629 12.78 47.72 4.39
CA ALA A 629 11.46 48.00 3.86
C ALA A 629 10.40 47.26 4.70
N ILE A 630 9.56 48.02 5.41
CA ILE A 630 8.51 47.48 6.27
C ILE A 630 7.16 47.72 5.61
N PHE A 631 6.44 46.64 5.34
CA PHE A 631 5.06 46.67 4.87
C PHE A 631 4.13 46.34 6.03
N LYS A 632 3.13 47.18 6.27
CA LYS A 632 2.14 47.03 7.35
C LYS A 632 0.77 46.83 6.75
N ASN A 633 0.07 45.80 7.22
CA ASN A 633 -1.30 45.55 6.83
C ASN A 633 -2.26 46.45 7.62
N LYS A 634 -3.13 47.17 6.92
CA LYS A 634 -4.08 48.13 7.49
C LYS A 634 -5.20 47.49 8.31
N LEU A 635 -5.49 46.21 8.09
CA LEU A 635 -6.65 45.51 8.64
C LEU A 635 -6.35 44.70 9.90
N ASN A 636 -5.17 44.09 9.99
CA ASN A 636 -4.82 43.15 11.08
C ASN A 636 -3.52 43.49 11.82
N ASN A 637 -2.93 44.66 11.55
CA ASN A 637 -1.69 45.13 12.16
C ASN A 637 -0.47 44.21 11.95
N SER A 638 -0.57 43.23 11.04
CA SER A 638 0.56 42.39 10.65
C SER A 638 1.60 43.20 9.90
N LYS A 639 2.88 42.79 10.02
CA LYS A 639 4.00 43.44 9.35
C LYS A 639 4.87 42.41 8.65
N VAL A 640 5.35 42.76 7.47
CA VAL A 640 6.35 42.01 6.71
C VAL A 640 7.54 42.92 6.51
N GLU A 641 8.73 42.40 6.74
CA GLU A 641 9.98 43.16 6.76
C GLU A 641 10.95 42.56 5.75
N TYR A 642 11.38 43.37 4.79
CA TYR A 642 12.43 43.04 3.84
C TYR A 642 13.69 43.82 4.20
N ILE A 643 14.79 43.11 4.41
CA ILE A 643 16.07 43.69 4.80
C ILE A 643 16.98 43.64 3.58
N GLY A 644 17.33 44.80 3.06
CA GLY A 644 18.43 44.98 2.12
C GLY A 644 19.75 44.84 2.86
N SER A 645 20.57 43.89 2.46
CA SER A 645 21.87 43.66 3.06
C SER A 645 22.82 43.04 2.04
N ASP A 646 24.09 43.47 2.02
CA ASP A 646 25.11 42.81 1.20
C ASP A 646 25.41 41.36 1.68
N PHE A 647 25.01 40.95 2.89
CA PHE A 647 25.41 39.67 3.53
C PHE A 647 24.66 38.40 3.04
N SER A 648 24.42 38.19 1.73
CA SER A 648 23.75 36.96 1.22
C SER A 648 24.63 35.70 1.15
N GLY A 649 25.91 35.80 1.49
CA GLY A 649 26.89 34.72 1.41
C GLY A 649 26.85 33.69 2.55
N ILE A 650 25.80 33.61 3.37
CA ILE A 650 25.73 32.71 4.54
C ILE A 650 24.69 31.60 4.36
N HIS A 651 25.12 30.34 4.41
CA HIS A 651 24.21 29.18 4.39
C HIS A 651 24.88 27.93 4.98
N LEU A 652 24.08 26.90 5.25
CA LEU A 652 24.54 25.58 5.67
C LEU A 652 24.57 24.62 4.48
N GLU A 653 25.72 24.03 4.20
CA GLU A 653 25.92 23.03 3.17
C GLU A 653 25.94 21.62 3.79
N GLY A 654 25.16 20.68 3.23
CA GLY A 654 25.05 19.31 3.75
C GLY A 654 24.04 19.11 4.90
N LEU A 655 23.09 20.02 5.08
CA LEU A 655 22.01 19.89 6.08
C LEU A 655 20.86 19.02 5.54
N ASN A 656 20.71 17.80 6.05
CA ASN A 656 19.74 16.81 5.57
C ASN A 656 18.51 16.72 6.50
N ILE A 657 17.58 17.67 6.35
CA ILE A 657 16.35 17.70 7.15
C ILE A 657 15.38 16.58 6.75
N VAL A 658 14.87 15.86 7.75
CA VAL A 658 13.84 14.85 7.58
C VAL A 658 12.46 15.49 7.71
N GLU A 659 11.72 15.52 6.60
CA GLU A 659 10.39 16.13 6.51
C GLU A 659 9.39 15.43 7.46
N GLY A 660 8.65 16.22 8.26
CA GLY A 660 7.62 15.71 9.17
C GLY A 660 8.11 15.10 10.49
N ILE A 661 9.41 15.13 10.80
CA ILE A 661 9.95 14.63 12.07
C ILE A 661 10.57 15.77 12.88
N THR A 662 10.13 15.92 14.13
CA THR A 662 10.62 16.95 15.05
C THR A 662 10.94 16.39 16.43
N ILE A 663 11.82 17.08 17.14
CA ILE A 663 12.07 16.90 18.59
C ILE A 663 11.76 18.25 19.24
N ASP A 664 10.79 18.28 20.15
CA ASP A 664 10.32 19.51 20.81
C ASP A 664 9.97 20.66 19.83
N GLY A 665 9.43 20.32 18.66
CA GLY A 665 9.07 21.28 17.61
C GLY A 665 10.25 21.78 16.76
N VAL A 666 11.47 21.32 17.04
CA VAL A 666 12.68 21.65 16.27
C VAL A 666 12.93 20.58 15.20
N LYS A 667 13.31 21.03 13.99
CA LYS A 667 13.61 20.17 12.84
C LYS A 667 14.76 19.20 13.09
N VAL A 668 14.67 18.01 12.52
CA VAL A 668 15.68 16.94 12.66
C VAL A 668 16.49 16.80 11.37
N SER A 669 17.80 16.84 11.50
CA SER A 669 18.80 16.54 10.48
C SER A 669 19.43 15.17 10.75
N THR A 670 19.68 14.39 9.71
CA THR A 670 20.38 13.10 9.80
C THR A 670 21.70 13.11 9.05
N GLY A 671 22.73 12.46 9.61
CA GLY A 671 24.04 12.36 8.98
C GLY A 671 25.10 13.25 9.63
N SER A 672 26.17 13.55 8.88
CA SER A 672 27.25 14.43 9.35
C SER A 672 26.75 15.85 9.61
N PHE A 673 27.45 16.57 10.50
CA PHE A 673 27.16 18.00 10.68
C PHE A 673 27.40 18.76 9.37
N PRO A 674 26.56 19.75 9.05
CA PRO A 674 26.76 20.58 7.87
C PRO A 674 27.98 21.50 8.03
N ASP A 675 28.48 22.02 6.92
CA ASP A 675 29.46 23.10 6.90
C ASP A 675 28.75 24.46 6.83
N LEU A 676 29.23 25.46 7.60
CA LEU A 676 28.72 26.83 7.53
C LEU A 676 29.56 27.63 6.56
N ILE A 677 28.95 28.07 5.46
CA ILE A 677 29.58 28.91 4.44
C ILE A 677 29.35 30.38 4.81
N ILE A 678 30.41 31.18 4.75
CA ILE A 678 30.41 32.60 5.09
C ILE A 678 31.11 33.39 3.98
N GLY A 679 30.39 34.28 3.32
CA GLY A 679 30.95 35.18 2.30
C GLY A 679 31.71 36.36 2.91
N LEU A 680 33.03 36.43 2.68
CA LEU A 680 33.91 37.47 3.24
C LEU A 680 33.85 38.82 2.51
N ARG A 681 33.22 38.86 1.33
CA ARG A 681 33.03 40.14 0.62
C ARG A 681 32.10 41.07 1.39
N ASP A 682 31.16 40.44 2.08
CA ASP A 682 30.03 41.14 2.63
C ASP A 682 30.17 41.22 4.14
N ILE A 683 30.58 40.14 4.84
CA ILE A 683 30.58 40.02 6.32
C ILE A 683 31.84 40.62 6.95
N ASP A 684 31.66 41.56 7.88
CA ASP A 684 32.76 42.14 8.67
C ASP A 684 33.42 41.02 9.49
N THR A 685 34.74 40.88 9.39
CA THR A 685 35.49 39.86 10.14
C THR A 685 35.44 40.09 11.65
N THR A 686 35.03 41.27 12.11
CA THR A 686 34.72 41.56 13.52
C THR A 686 33.35 41.03 13.98
N SER A 687 32.55 40.44 13.08
CA SER A 687 31.31 39.74 13.43
C SER A 687 31.59 38.53 14.31
N LYS A 688 30.66 38.23 15.21
CA LYS A 688 30.84 37.27 16.30
C LYS A 688 29.98 36.03 16.07
N LEU A 689 30.62 34.88 15.92
CA LEU A 689 29.96 33.59 15.73
C LEU A 689 29.77 32.89 17.08
N LYS A 690 28.51 32.57 17.38
CA LYS A 690 28.08 31.82 18.55
C LYS A 690 27.50 30.47 18.13
N ILE A 691 28.01 29.40 18.71
CA ILE A 691 27.47 28.04 18.50
C ILE A 691 27.13 27.43 19.84
N TYR A 692 25.88 27.00 19.96
CA TYR A 692 25.35 26.31 21.12
C TYR A 692 25.12 24.83 20.78
N LEU A 693 25.53 23.94 21.68
CA LEU A 693 25.31 22.51 21.62
C LEU A 693 24.52 22.09 22.86
N ASN A 694 23.34 21.48 22.66
CA ASN A 694 22.40 21.12 23.73
C ASN A 694 22.15 22.31 24.68
N ASP A 695 21.92 23.49 24.09
CA ASP A 695 21.73 24.79 24.75
C ASP A 695 22.94 25.32 25.56
N GLY A 696 24.06 24.59 25.61
CA GLY A 696 25.33 25.06 26.15
C GLY A 696 26.17 25.80 25.10
N LEU A 697 26.70 26.98 25.43
CA LEU A 697 27.59 27.75 24.53
C LEU A 697 28.95 27.05 24.40
N ILE A 698 29.33 26.67 23.18
CA ILE A 698 30.59 25.95 22.89
C ILE A 698 31.60 26.83 22.14
N LEU A 699 31.10 27.73 21.27
CA LEU A 699 31.93 28.68 20.54
C LEU A 699 31.37 30.08 20.73
N ASP A 700 32.26 31.03 21.05
CA ASP A 700 31.95 32.45 21.16
C ASP A 700 33.18 33.26 20.71
N GLN A 701 33.35 33.45 19.41
CA GLN A 701 34.57 34.04 18.83
C GLN A 701 34.26 35.01 17.69
N MET A 702 35.14 36.00 17.47
CA MET A 702 35.08 36.84 16.28
C MET A 702 35.58 36.05 15.07
N LEU A 703 35.03 36.32 13.89
CA LEU A 703 35.41 35.61 12.66
C LEU A 703 36.91 35.80 12.34
N GLU A 704 37.46 36.98 12.59
CA GLU A 704 38.90 37.29 12.41
C GLU A 704 39.82 36.40 13.26
N ASP A 705 39.42 36.10 14.49
CA ASP A 705 40.18 35.23 15.39
C ASP A 705 40.17 33.77 14.92
N MET A 706 39.15 33.39 14.15
CA MET A 706 39.02 32.05 13.58
C MET A 706 39.78 31.89 12.26
N MET A 707 40.16 32.98 11.60
CA MET A 707 40.87 32.93 10.32
C MET A 707 42.27 32.32 10.49
N GLY A 708 42.60 31.34 9.64
CA GLY A 708 43.90 30.65 9.70
C GLY A 708 43.98 29.51 10.73
N THR A 709 42.89 29.21 11.43
CA THR A 709 42.77 28.00 12.25
C THR A 709 42.45 26.77 11.38
N GLU A 710 42.64 25.55 11.90
CA GLU A 710 42.26 24.32 11.18
C GLU A 710 40.75 24.17 10.95
N ILE A 711 39.94 24.98 11.66
CA ILE A 711 38.47 24.95 11.64
C ILE A 711 37.93 25.66 10.40
N VAL A 712 38.64 26.66 9.90
CA VAL A 712 38.20 27.50 8.80
C VAL A 712 39.06 27.23 7.56
N LYS A 713 38.43 26.83 6.45
CA LYS A 713 39.11 26.69 5.16
C LYS A 713 38.91 27.94 4.31
N LYS A 714 40.03 28.55 3.93
CA LYS A 714 40.07 29.76 3.12
C LYS A 714 39.97 29.46 1.63
N SER A 715 39.06 30.13 0.94
CA SER A 715 39.01 30.27 -0.52
C SER A 715 39.14 31.75 -0.92
N GLU A 716 39.27 32.07 -2.21
CA GLU A 716 39.52 33.47 -2.66
C GLU A 716 38.47 34.49 -2.19
N PHE A 717 37.23 34.08 -1.89
CA PHE A 717 36.14 34.99 -1.46
C PHE A 717 35.13 34.41 -0.43
N LEU A 718 35.30 33.15 0.01
CA LEU A 718 34.42 32.47 0.98
C LEU A 718 35.27 31.82 2.08
N GLU A 719 34.79 31.87 3.32
CA GLU A 719 35.30 31.04 4.44
C GLU A 719 34.31 29.92 4.73
N THR A 720 34.81 28.69 4.79
CA THR A 720 34.03 27.52 5.21
C THR A 720 34.37 27.19 6.64
N VAL A 721 33.41 27.38 7.56
CA VAL A 721 33.53 26.97 8.96
C VAL A 721 33.07 25.53 9.09
N ASN A 722 34.01 24.62 9.34
CA ASN A 722 33.68 23.21 9.50
C ASN A 722 33.14 22.93 10.91
N LEU A 723 31.81 22.82 11.03
CA LEU A 723 31.15 22.63 12.33
C LEU A 723 31.60 21.33 13.02
N GLN A 724 31.92 20.29 12.25
CA GLN A 724 32.43 19.04 12.81
C GLN A 724 33.76 19.23 13.56
N LYS A 725 34.65 20.10 13.07
CA LYS A 725 35.90 20.47 13.76
C LYS A 725 35.67 21.37 14.96
N VAL A 726 34.75 22.34 14.87
CA VAL A 726 34.37 23.21 16.01
C VAL A 726 33.94 22.38 17.21
N LEU A 727 33.11 21.36 16.98
CA LEU A 727 32.51 20.56 18.05
C LEU A 727 33.48 19.54 18.68
N GLY A 728 34.61 19.26 18.02
CA GLY A 728 35.69 18.40 18.52
C GLY A 728 35.40 16.89 18.46
N ARG A 729 36.46 16.05 18.48
CA ARG A 729 36.33 14.59 18.34
C ARG A 729 35.71 13.85 19.53
N ASN A 730 35.55 14.50 20.68
CA ASN A 730 35.13 13.82 21.92
C ASN A 730 33.67 14.07 22.33
N ASN A 731 32.93 14.92 21.62
CA ASN A 731 31.58 15.37 21.99
C ASN A 731 30.44 14.80 21.10
N TRP A 732 30.69 13.72 20.36
CA TRP A 732 29.69 13.13 19.45
C TRP A 732 28.63 12.31 20.20
N ALA A 733 27.74 13.02 20.87
CA ALA A 733 26.47 12.44 21.26
C ALA A 733 25.71 12.03 19.97
N LEU A 734 25.12 10.83 19.98
CA LEU A 734 24.34 10.28 18.85
C LEU A 734 23.14 11.16 18.46
N ALA A 735 22.71 12.04 19.37
CA ALA A 735 21.74 13.10 19.13
C ALA A 735 22.28 14.40 19.76
N SER A 736 22.20 15.51 19.04
CA SER A 736 22.60 16.82 19.58
C SER A 736 21.79 17.95 19.00
N LYS A 737 21.32 18.86 19.86
CA LYS A 737 20.69 20.09 19.45
C LYS A 737 21.77 21.12 19.11
N VAL A 738 21.74 21.68 17.91
CA VAL A 738 22.68 22.72 17.46
C VAL A 738 21.90 24.00 17.21
N LYS A 739 22.40 25.10 17.78
CA LYS A 739 21.93 26.45 17.46
C LYS A 739 23.13 27.30 17.05
N ILE A 740 23.01 27.93 15.89
CA ILE A 740 24.04 28.77 15.28
C ILE A 740 23.49 30.19 15.23
N LEU A 741 24.29 31.13 15.74
CA LEU A 741 23.96 32.54 15.75
C LEU A 741 25.19 33.35 15.31
N LEU A 742 25.06 34.15 14.25
CA LEU A 742 26.08 35.11 13.86
C LEU A 742 25.57 36.51 14.19
N GLU A 743 26.29 37.22 15.04
CA GLU A 743 26.01 38.59 15.44
C GLU A 743 26.96 39.55 14.73
N GLY A 744 26.42 40.66 14.25
CA GLY A 744 27.23 41.74 13.70
C GLY A 744 27.92 42.56 14.79
N LYS A 745 28.68 43.57 14.37
CA LYS A 745 29.51 44.40 15.25
C LYS A 745 28.71 45.14 16.33
N ASN A 746 27.44 45.44 16.09
CA ASN A 746 26.56 46.11 17.05
C ASN A 746 25.59 45.16 17.78
N GLY A 747 25.77 43.84 17.62
CA GLY A 747 24.95 42.81 18.27
C GLY A 747 23.67 42.45 17.51
N GLU A 748 23.48 42.92 16.28
CA GLU A 748 22.39 42.55 15.40
C GLU A 748 22.51 41.11 14.89
N GLU A 749 21.40 40.38 14.78
CA GLU A 749 21.38 39.01 14.27
C GLU A 749 21.53 38.95 12.74
N ILE A 750 22.73 38.56 12.28
CA ILE A 750 23.04 38.38 10.87
C ILE A 750 22.52 37.02 10.37
N PHE A 751 22.65 35.96 11.17
CA PHE A 751 22.21 34.61 10.81
C PHE A 751 21.75 33.82 12.04
N TYR A 752 20.66 33.06 11.89
CA TYR A 752 20.15 32.14 12.91
C TYR A 752 19.68 30.85 12.27
N GLU A 753 20.15 29.71 12.79
CA GLU A 753 19.64 28.39 12.45
C GLU A 753 19.65 27.45 13.66
N GLU A 754 18.62 26.61 13.77
CA GLU A 754 18.44 25.68 14.89
C GLU A 754 17.87 24.34 14.40
N PHE A 755 18.53 23.25 14.78
CA PHE A 755 18.16 21.88 14.39
C PHE A 755 18.73 20.84 15.36
N TRP A 756 18.12 19.66 15.38
CA TRP A 756 18.72 18.47 15.97
C TRP A 756 19.53 17.72 14.93
N ASN A 757 20.77 17.35 15.24
CA ASN A 757 21.58 16.47 14.39
C ASN A 757 21.64 15.06 14.99
N LEU A 758 21.28 14.05 14.20
CA LEU A 758 21.32 12.65 14.60
C LEU A 758 22.36 11.87 13.80
N LEU A 759 23.31 11.29 14.52
CA LEU A 759 24.34 10.43 13.94
C LEU A 759 23.84 8.98 13.94
N LYS A 760 24.03 8.29 12.79
CA LYS A 760 23.69 6.87 12.61
C LYS A 760 22.22 6.51 12.82
N THR A 761 21.32 7.49 12.90
CA THR A 761 19.87 7.29 12.87
C THR A 761 19.38 7.65 11.48
N LYS A 762 18.58 6.78 10.85
CA LYS A 762 17.92 7.06 9.57
C LYS A 762 16.42 6.83 9.72
N PHE A 763 15.66 7.68 9.04
CA PHE A 763 14.21 7.60 8.95
C PHE A 763 13.84 7.35 7.49
N ILE A 764 13.11 6.29 7.22
CA ILE A 764 12.71 5.87 5.88
C ILE A 764 11.19 5.73 5.88
N PHE A 765 10.52 6.46 5.01
CA PHE A 765 9.08 6.37 4.83
C PHE A 765 8.75 5.38 3.71
N GLU A 766 8.14 4.26 4.06
CA GLU A 766 7.67 3.25 3.11
C GLU A 766 6.15 3.14 3.22
N LYS A 767 5.42 3.66 2.23
CA LYS A 767 3.94 3.68 2.21
C LYS A 767 3.37 4.36 3.47
N GLU A 768 2.70 3.60 4.32
CA GLU A 768 2.14 4.04 5.61
C GLU A 768 3.02 3.62 6.80
N CYS A 769 4.29 3.28 6.58
CA CYS A 769 5.21 2.87 7.62
C CYS A 769 6.41 3.82 7.70
N LEU A 770 6.80 4.18 8.92
CA LEU A 770 8.09 4.78 9.22
C LEU A 770 9.04 3.70 9.72
N LEU A 771 10.04 3.36 8.90
CA LEU A 771 11.17 2.52 9.29
C LEU A 771 12.26 3.40 9.90
N ILE A 772 12.65 3.06 11.12
CA ILE A 772 13.67 3.77 11.88
C ILE A 772 14.87 2.84 12.03
N LYS A 773 16.01 3.22 11.45
CA LYS A 773 17.30 2.52 11.64
C LYS A 773 18.14 3.24 12.67
N MET A 774 18.70 2.51 13.63
CA MET A 774 19.29 3.07 14.84
C MET A 774 20.63 2.39 15.19
N PRO A 775 21.54 3.09 15.90
CA PRO A 775 22.82 2.53 16.28
C PRO A 775 22.67 1.41 17.32
N SER A 776 23.64 0.49 17.34
CA SER A 776 23.69 -0.63 18.28
C SER A 776 23.55 -0.20 19.74
N GLY A 777 22.69 -0.90 20.50
CA GLY A 777 22.42 -0.62 21.91
C GLY A 777 21.35 0.44 22.15
N SER A 778 20.71 0.96 21.11
CA SER A 778 19.55 1.84 21.23
C SER A 778 18.28 1.05 21.57
N ARG A 779 17.32 1.69 22.24
CA ARG A 779 16.00 1.11 22.53
C ARG A 779 14.91 2.02 21.99
N VAL A 780 13.87 1.47 21.40
CA VAL A 780 12.69 2.23 20.96
C VAL A 780 11.56 2.00 21.94
N GLN A 781 10.86 3.07 22.29
CA GLN A 781 9.61 3.03 23.02
C GLN A 781 8.50 3.58 22.14
N TYR A 782 7.48 2.77 21.91
CA TYR A 782 6.30 3.14 21.13
C TYR A 782 5.06 2.45 21.70
N LYS A 783 3.95 3.20 21.89
CA LYS A 783 2.70 2.71 22.51
C LYS A 783 2.91 1.90 23.80
N GLY A 784 3.84 2.34 24.65
CA GLY A 784 4.17 1.70 25.92
C GLY A 784 5.09 0.47 25.84
N ILE A 785 5.37 -0.03 24.63
CA ILE A 785 6.26 -1.18 24.42
C ILE A 785 7.69 -0.69 24.20
N VAL A 786 8.64 -1.26 24.94
CA VAL A 786 10.07 -1.01 24.77
C VAL A 786 10.73 -2.20 24.08
N LYS A 787 11.37 -1.96 22.94
CA LYS A 787 12.08 -3.00 22.18
C LYS A 787 13.54 -2.60 21.97
N ASN A 788 14.44 -3.56 22.18
CA ASN A 788 15.83 -3.44 21.76
C ASN A 788 15.94 -3.97 20.33
N SER A 789 16.16 -3.08 19.37
CA SER A 789 16.25 -3.42 17.96
C SER A 789 17.06 -2.36 17.24
N ARG A 790 17.83 -2.78 16.23
CA ARG A 790 18.53 -1.85 15.31
C ARG A 790 17.56 -1.22 14.30
N GLU A 791 16.41 -1.85 14.10
CA GLU A 791 15.36 -1.38 13.21
C GLU A 791 14.00 -1.48 13.89
N TYR A 792 13.18 -0.44 13.74
CA TYR A 792 11.83 -0.42 14.28
C TYR A 792 10.88 0.24 13.29
N SER A 793 9.72 -0.38 13.11
CA SER A 793 8.69 0.07 12.16
C SER A 793 7.51 0.64 12.92
N ILE A 794 7.06 1.83 12.55
CA ILE A 794 5.87 2.49 13.10
C ILE A 794 4.84 2.61 11.99
N MET A 795 3.64 2.05 12.21
CA MET A 795 2.51 2.29 11.32
C MET A 795 1.97 3.72 11.52
N LEU A 796 1.75 4.42 10.41
CA LEU A 796 1.24 5.77 10.30
C LEU A 796 -0.20 5.76 9.77
N ASP A 797 -1.00 4.80 10.24
CA ASP A 797 -2.40 4.59 9.86
C ASP A 797 -3.38 5.33 10.77
N SER A 798 -2.90 5.97 11.84
CA SER A 798 -3.76 6.64 12.82
C SER A 798 -4.21 8.03 12.37
N GLU A 799 -5.37 8.45 12.86
CA GLU A 799 -5.88 9.81 12.68
C GLU A 799 -5.12 10.85 13.53
N LYS A 800 -4.00 10.52 14.18
CA LYS A 800 -3.23 11.45 15.02
C LYS A 800 -1.75 11.45 14.64
N ASP A 801 -1.06 12.54 14.95
CA ASP A 801 0.39 12.55 14.87
C ASP A 801 0.94 11.46 15.80
N GLU A 802 1.95 10.74 15.33
CA GLU A 802 2.55 9.64 16.08
C GLU A 802 3.73 10.15 16.90
N GLU A 803 3.90 9.58 18.10
CA GLU A 803 5.01 9.90 18.98
C GLU A 803 5.72 8.64 19.44
N PHE A 804 7.05 8.69 19.43
CA PHE A 804 7.88 7.59 19.89
C PHE A 804 9.14 8.15 20.55
N SER A 805 9.83 7.32 21.33
CA SER A 805 11.08 7.72 21.96
C SER A 805 12.20 6.76 21.61
N ILE A 806 13.40 7.32 21.39
CA ILE A 806 14.63 6.55 21.21
C ILE A 806 15.53 6.78 22.41
N TYR A 807 15.99 5.69 23.02
CA TYR A 807 17.07 5.73 23.98
C TYR A 807 18.42 5.70 23.26
N TYR A 808 19.21 6.76 23.40
CA TYR A 808 20.60 6.80 22.96
C TYR A 808 21.55 6.61 24.15
N ASN A 809 22.54 5.73 24.00
CA ASN A 809 23.58 5.53 25.00
C ASN A 809 24.30 6.86 25.33
N ARG A 810 24.43 7.17 26.63
CA ARG A 810 24.98 8.42 27.20
C ARG A 810 24.13 9.69 27.09
N ILE A 811 22.97 9.64 26.42
CA ILE A 811 22.05 10.79 26.31
C ILE A 811 20.77 10.52 27.09
N GLY A 812 20.17 9.34 26.92
CA GLY A 812 18.87 9.00 27.49
C GLY A 812 17.78 8.93 26.43
N TRP A 813 16.53 9.02 26.88
CA TRP A 813 15.34 8.99 26.03
C TRP A 813 15.13 10.33 25.34
N VAL A 814 15.06 10.31 24.02
CA VAL A 814 14.72 11.46 23.17
C VAL A 814 13.36 11.19 22.54
N ARG A 815 12.41 12.12 22.71
CA ARG A 815 11.04 11.98 22.20
C ARG A 815 10.93 12.64 20.83
N PHE A 816 10.37 11.90 19.89
CA PHE A 816 10.13 12.29 18.52
C PHE A 816 8.64 12.45 18.28
N LYS A 817 8.30 13.42 17.45
CA LYS A 817 6.96 13.60 16.90
C LYS A 817 7.00 13.44 15.39
N VAL A 818 6.11 12.62 14.85
CA VAL A 818 5.93 12.34 13.42
C VAL A 818 4.59 12.91 12.98
N GLU A 819 4.63 13.80 12.00
CA GLU A 819 3.45 14.35 11.37
C GLU A 819 2.81 13.30 10.42
N VAL A 820 1.52 13.05 10.62
CA VAL A 820 0.72 12.17 9.76
C VAL A 820 -0.22 13.04 8.91
N PRO A 821 0.05 13.23 7.60
CA PRO A 821 -0.73 14.12 6.76
C PRO A 821 -2.19 13.67 6.64
N ARG A 822 -3.11 14.62 6.83
CA ARG A 822 -4.56 14.39 6.73
C ARG A 822 -5.15 15.13 5.57
N PHE A 823 -6.16 14.54 4.95
CA PHE A 823 -6.86 15.11 3.82
C PHE A 823 -8.36 15.05 4.06
N ASP A 824 -8.99 16.20 4.04
CA ASP A 824 -10.43 16.30 3.92
C ASP A 824 -10.76 16.31 2.42
N VAL A 825 -11.43 15.26 1.96
CA VAL A 825 -11.91 15.12 0.58
C VAL A 825 -13.40 15.43 0.58
N THR A 826 -13.78 16.51 -0.10
CA THR A 826 -15.18 16.96 -0.16
C THR A 826 -15.61 17.18 -1.59
N PHE A 827 -16.84 16.80 -1.91
CA PHE A 827 -17.47 17.21 -3.16
C PHE A 827 -18.18 18.54 -2.94
N ARG A 828 -18.03 19.44 -3.90
CA ARG A 828 -18.64 20.78 -3.86
C ARG A 828 -19.35 21.09 -5.17
N ASP A 829 -20.48 21.75 -5.09
CA ASP A 829 -21.17 22.29 -6.26
C ASP A 829 -20.44 23.52 -6.83
N ARG A 830 -20.99 24.09 -7.91
CA ARG A 830 -20.46 25.31 -8.56
C ARG A 830 -20.46 26.53 -7.63
N ASP A 831 -21.31 26.56 -6.61
CA ASP A 831 -21.43 27.65 -5.63
C ASP A 831 -20.52 27.43 -4.41
N GLY A 832 -19.85 26.27 -4.32
CA GLY A 832 -18.92 25.90 -3.27
C GLY A 832 -19.55 25.20 -2.06
N ASN A 833 -20.85 24.87 -2.11
CA ASN A 833 -21.55 24.13 -1.06
C ASN A 833 -21.12 22.66 -1.07
N ILE A 834 -21.02 22.05 0.11
CA ILE A 834 -20.67 20.63 0.24
C ILE A 834 -21.87 19.77 -0.19
N VAL A 835 -21.62 18.78 -1.06
CA VAL A 835 -22.61 17.83 -1.57
C VAL A 835 -22.19 16.43 -1.13
N GLU A 836 -23.12 15.64 -0.60
CA GLU A 836 -22.88 14.22 -0.32
C GLU A 836 -23.13 13.38 -1.57
N ILE A 837 -22.18 12.52 -1.92
CA ILE A 837 -22.26 11.61 -3.06
C ILE A 837 -22.00 10.18 -2.56
N PRO A 838 -22.80 9.18 -2.99
CA PRO A 838 -22.49 7.77 -2.73
C PRO A 838 -21.11 7.37 -3.25
N GLU A 839 -20.40 6.53 -2.50
CA GLU A 839 -19.09 6.00 -2.92
C GLU A 839 -19.20 5.10 -4.16
N ASN A 840 -20.36 4.48 -4.38
CA ASN A 840 -20.62 3.62 -5.54
C ASN A 840 -21.76 4.22 -6.38
N LEU A 841 -21.49 4.44 -7.66
CA LEU A 841 -22.46 4.95 -8.64
C LEU A 841 -22.63 3.97 -9.80
N LEU A 842 -23.83 3.95 -10.37
CA LEU A 842 -24.08 3.35 -11.67
C LEU A 842 -23.69 4.30 -12.81
N VAL A 843 -23.42 3.75 -13.99
CA VAL A 843 -23.18 4.56 -15.21
C VAL A 843 -24.34 5.52 -15.49
N SER A 844 -25.58 5.09 -15.26
CA SER A 844 -26.79 5.91 -15.37
C SER A 844 -26.87 7.05 -14.35
N GLU A 845 -26.09 6.99 -13.26
CA GLU A 845 -26.05 7.99 -12.19
C GLU A 845 -24.86 8.97 -12.35
N LEU A 846 -24.01 8.80 -13.37
CA LEU A 846 -22.79 9.63 -13.57
C LEU A 846 -23.08 11.11 -13.80
N ASP A 847 -24.27 11.46 -14.25
CA ASP A 847 -24.68 12.84 -14.50
C ASP A 847 -24.60 13.73 -13.26
N ILE A 848 -24.70 13.13 -12.07
CA ILE A 848 -24.49 13.80 -10.78
C ILE A 848 -23.10 14.48 -10.74
N LEU A 849 -22.09 13.93 -11.42
CA LEU A 849 -20.72 14.43 -11.36
C LEU A 849 -20.45 15.64 -12.27
N LYS A 850 -21.35 15.95 -13.22
CA LYS A 850 -21.11 16.99 -14.26
C LYS A 850 -20.90 18.38 -13.68
N ASP A 851 -21.48 18.67 -12.52
CA ASP A 851 -21.44 20.01 -11.90
C ASP A 851 -20.65 20.07 -10.59
N LEU A 852 -19.83 19.05 -10.33
CA LEU A 852 -19.18 18.87 -9.04
C LEU A 852 -17.66 19.00 -9.13
N TYR A 853 -17.09 19.55 -8.06
CA TYR A 853 -15.67 19.67 -7.82
C TYR A 853 -15.28 18.75 -6.66
N VAL A 854 -14.24 17.96 -6.86
CA VAL A 854 -13.57 17.29 -5.73
C VAL A 854 -12.51 18.24 -5.18
N THR A 855 -12.56 18.48 -3.87
CA THR A 855 -11.64 19.38 -3.17
C THR A 855 -10.89 18.61 -2.09
N TRP A 856 -9.56 18.72 -2.12
CA TRP A 856 -8.65 18.21 -1.12
C TRP A 856 -8.13 19.36 -0.28
N GLU A 857 -8.27 19.24 1.03
CA GLU A 857 -7.76 20.22 1.99
C GLU A 857 -6.91 19.52 3.06
N THR A 858 -5.73 20.06 3.32
CA THR A 858 -4.80 19.58 4.35
C THR A 858 -4.21 20.77 5.10
N ARG A 859 -4.01 20.58 6.40
CA ARG A 859 -3.21 21.51 7.23
C ARG A 859 -1.74 21.09 7.30
N SER A 860 -1.41 19.93 6.73
CA SER A 860 -0.05 19.40 6.74
C SER A 860 0.83 20.14 5.75
N SER A 861 2.08 20.38 6.15
CA SER A 861 3.06 21.01 5.27
C SER A 861 3.72 20.03 4.30
N ILE A 862 3.57 18.72 4.53
CA ILE A 862 4.24 17.65 3.77
C ILE A 862 3.67 17.49 2.35
N PRO A 863 2.34 17.36 2.15
CA PRO A 863 1.81 17.13 0.82
C PRO A 863 1.96 18.37 -0.07
N LYS A 864 2.54 18.18 -1.25
CA LYS A 864 2.75 19.25 -2.25
C LYS A 864 1.89 19.06 -3.50
N MET A 865 1.46 17.82 -3.79
CA MET A 865 0.62 17.49 -4.94
C MET A 865 -0.34 16.33 -4.64
N ILE A 866 -1.45 16.27 -5.39
CA ILE A 866 -2.39 15.16 -5.49
C ILE A 866 -2.26 14.55 -6.89
N TYR A 867 -2.09 13.24 -6.95
CA TYR A 867 -2.27 12.43 -8.14
C TYR A 867 -3.72 11.94 -8.15
N LEU A 868 -4.44 12.19 -9.25
CA LEU A 868 -5.82 11.76 -9.48
C LEU A 868 -5.88 10.94 -10.76
N TYR A 869 -6.36 9.70 -10.69
CA TYR A 869 -6.32 8.75 -11.81
C TYR A 869 -7.48 7.77 -11.73
N ASP A 870 -7.79 7.08 -12.82
CA ASP A 870 -8.60 5.87 -12.74
C ASP A 870 -7.78 4.65 -12.30
N LYS A 871 -8.46 3.61 -11.81
CA LYS A 871 -7.82 2.37 -11.38
C LYS A 871 -6.98 1.69 -12.46
N GLU A 872 -7.44 1.74 -13.72
CA GLU A 872 -6.71 1.20 -14.86
C GLU A 872 -5.61 2.16 -15.34
N LYS A 873 -5.37 3.27 -14.61
CA LYS A 873 -4.51 4.43 -14.92
C LYS A 873 -4.47 4.75 -16.40
N ILE A 874 -5.62 4.63 -17.05
CA ILE A 874 -5.81 5.02 -18.44
C ILE A 874 -5.57 6.52 -18.53
N PHE A 875 -6.03 7.30 -17.54
CA PHE A 875 -5.69 8.70 -17.34
C PHE A 875 -5.04 8.95 -15.97
N GLU A 876 -4.20 9.99 -15.91
CA GLU A 876 -3.59 10.46 -14.68
C GLU A 876 -3.45 11.98 -14.69
N SER A 877 -3.80 12.60 -13.56
CA SER A 877 -3.79 14.03 -13.34
C SER A 877 -2.93 14.43 -12.15
N ILE A 878 -2.05 15.40 -12.31
CA ILE A 878 -1.28 15.98 -11.21
C ILE A 878 -1.87 17.34 -10.85
N LEU A 879 -2.25 17.49 -9.57
CA LEU A 879 -2.83 18.70 -9.01
C LEU A 879 -1.93 19.23 -7.90
N TYR A 880 -1.32 20.40 -8.09
CA TYR A 880 -0.41 20.96 -7.09
C TYR A 880 -1.18 21.69 -5.98
N LEU A 881 -0.88 21.36 -4.72
CA LEU A 881 -1.48 22.06 -3.58
C LEU A 881 -0.96 23.49 -3.49
N LYS A 882 -1.87 24.41 -3.21
CA LYS A 882 -1.56 25.78 -2.84
C LYS A 882 -2.18 26.07 -1.48
N ASN A 883 -1.36 26.46 -0.51
CA ASN A 883 -1.79 26.71 0.88
C ASN A 883 -2.57 25.52 1.48
N GLY A 884 -2.14 24.29 1.18
CA GLY A 884 -2.79 23.09 1.68
C GLY A 884 -4.11 22.73 0.99
N LYS A 885 -4.50 23.42 -0.10
CA LYS A 885 -5.76 23.18 -0.79
C LYS A 885 -5.58 23.00 -2.30
N VAL A 886 -6.38 22.11 -2.89
CA VAL A 886 -6.52 21.97 -4.35
C VAL A 886 -7.89 21.39 -4.70
N SER A 887 -8.41 21.77 -5.87
CA SER A 887 -9.71 21.29 -6.37
C SER A 887 -9.61 20.88 -7.83
N ALA A 888 -10.41 19.90 -8.25
CA ALA A 888 -10.55 19.49 -9.63
C ALA A 888 -12.02 19.36 -10.03
N ASN A 889 -12.36 19.85 -11.23
CA ASN A 889 -13.70 19.72 -11.82
C ASN A 889 -13.90 18.29 -12.33
N LEU A 890 -14.95 17.61 -11.85
CA LEU A 890 -15.23 16.23 -12.23
C LEU A 890 -15.75 16.08 -13.66
N TYR A 891 -16.33 17.13 -14.25
CA TYR A 891 -16.77 17.14 -15.65
C TYR A 891 -15.63 16.80 -16.61
N SER A 892 -14.40 17.24 -16.31
CA SER A 892 -13.22 16.97 -17.14
C SER A 892 -12.88 15.48 -17.25
N TYR A 893 -13.44 14.64 -16.38
CA TYR A 893 -13.23 13.20 -16.36
C TYR A 893 -14.48 12.41 -16.75
N TYR A 894 -15.63 13.08 -16.94
CA TYR A 894 -16.93 12.43 -17.19
C TYR A 894 -16.90 11.48 -18.40
N ASP A 895 -16.42 11.94 -19.56
CA ASP A 895 -16.37 11.14 -20.77
C ASP A 895 -15.49 9.89 -20.61
N ILE A 896 -14.39 10.03 -19.87
CA ILE A 896 -13.46 8.92 -19.61
C ILE A 896 -14.14 7.90 -18.70
N LEU A 897 -14.75 8.36 -17.61
CA LEU A 897 -15.47 7.52 -16.65
C LEU A 897 -16.69 6.81 -17.27
N ASN A 898 -17.33 7.42 -18.28
CA ASN A 898 -18.44 6.83 -19.04
C ASN A 898 -17.98 5.81 -20.10
N SER A 899 -16.71 5.88 -20.54
CA SER A 899 -16.17 5.06 -21.65
C SER A 899 -15.48 3.75 -21.23
N ILE A 900 -15.20 3.54 -19.93
CA ILE A 900 -14.34 2.44 -19.44
C ILE A 900 -15.18 1.29 -18.82
N GLY A 901 -15.11 0.10 -19.43
CA GLY A 901 -15.27 -1.23 -18.82
C GLY A 901 -16.55 -1.54 -18.02
N ASP A 902 -16.58 -2.72 -17.38
CA ASP A 902 -17.69 -3.12 -16.48
C ASP A 902 -17.56 -2.52 -15.06
N LYS A 903 -16.36 -2.05 -14.67
CA LYS A 903 -16.04 -1.39 -13.39
C LYS A 903 -14.82 -0.47 -13.53
N THR A 904 -14.96 0.78 -13.08
CA THR A 904 -13.89 1.79 -13.05
C THR A 904 -13.95 2.54 -11.72
N SER A 905 -12.84 3.01 -11.17
CA SER A 905 -12.88 3.88 -9.98
C SER A 905 -11.97 5.07 -10.17
N LEU A 906 -12.40 6.23 -9.66
CA LEU A 906 -11.60 7.42 -9.56
C LEU A 906 -10.84 7.37 -8.23
N CYS A 907 -9.51 7.35 -8.30
CA CYS A 907 -8.63 7.22 -7.15
C CYS A 907 -7.69 8.42 -7.02
N PHE A 908 -7.17 8.66 -5.82
CA PHE A 908 -6.09 9.62 -5.61
C PHE A 908 -5.03 9.13 -4.63
N ASN A 909 -3.84 9.73 -4.72
CA ASN A 909 -2.89 9.78 -3.62
C ASN A 909 -2.10 11.09 -3.62
N TRP A 910 -1.68 11.55 -2.46
CA TRP A 910 -0.84 12.73 -2.32
C TRP A 910 0.66 12.38 -2.34
N ALA A 911 1.50 13.33 -2.76
CA ALA A 911 2.95 13.28 -2.60
C ALA A 911 3.54 14.60 -2.09
N GLY A 912 4.58 14.49 -1.27
CA GLY A 912 5.48 15.55 -0.82
C GLY A 912 6.81 15.52 -1.59
N ILE A 913 7.88 16.04 -0.99
CA ILE A 913 9.21 16.06 -1.62
C ILE A 913 9.81 14.65 -1.61
N ASN A 914 9.78 13.99 -0.45
CA ASN A 914 10.39 12.66 -0.25
C ASN A 914 9.39 11.61 0.29
N ARG A 915 8.08 11.86 0.20
CA ARG A 915 7.02 10.99 0.76
C ARG A 915 5.83 10.91 -0.17
N LYS A 916 5.23 9.73 -0.32
CA LYS A 916 4.01 9.50 -1.11
C LYS A 916 3.05 8.63 -0.30
N SER A 917 1.75 8.88 -0.44
CA SER A 917 0.71 8.08 0.20
C SER A 917 0.22 6.92 -0.65
N ASN A 918 -0.48 6.00 0.01
CA ASN A 918 -1.24 4.95 -0.65
C ASN A 918 -2.41 5.52 -1.44
N GLU A 919 -2.83 4.74 -2.44
CA GLU A 919 -4.02 4.97 -3.24
C GLU A 919 -5.28 4.93 -2.36
N LYS A 920 -6.18 5.90 -2.56
CA LYS A 920 -7.52 5.95 -1.97
C LYS A 920 -8.57 6.14 -3.06
N SER A 921 -9.65 5.37 -3.01
CA SER A 921 -10.79 5.56 -3.92
C SER A 921 -11.61 6.78 -3.51
N ILE A 922 -12.14 7.50 -4.50
CA ILE A 922 -13.04 8.66 -4.35
C ILE A 922 -14.45 8.21 -4.67
N ILE A 923 -14.65 7.64 -5.86
CA ILE A 923 -15.92 7.11 -6.36
C ILE A 923 -15.60 5.84 -7.17
N ASN A 924 -16.42 4.81 -6.97
CA ASN A 924 -16.43 3.59 -7.75
C ASN A 924 -17.64 3.59 -8.68
N ILE A 925 -17.42 3.30 -9.96
CA ILE A 925 -18.44 3.33 -11.00
C ILE A 925 -18.64 1.92 -11.54
N HIS A 926 -19.89 1.50 -11.58
CA HIS A 926 -20.29 0.17 -11.99
C HIS A 926 -21.30 0.27 -13.13
N LYS A 927 -21.19 -0.64 -14.11
CA LYS A 927 -22.11 -0.65 -15.25
C LYS A 927 -23.55 -1.03 -14.87
N GLN A 928 -23.70 -1.92 -13.89
CA GLN A 928 -24.99 -2.42 -13.41
C GLN A 928 -24.84 -2.99 -12.00
N TRP A 929 -25.92 -2.97 -11.23
CA TRP A 929 -25.99 -3.67 -9.95
C TRP A 929 -26.39 -5.13 -10.23
N LYS A 930 -25.52 -6.06 -9.84
CA LYS A 930 -25.75 -7.50 -10.06
C LYS A 930 -25.78 -8.22 -8.73
N VAL A 931 -26.69 -9.17 -8.63
CA VAL A 931 -26.73 -10.14 -7.56
C VAL A 931 -25.99 -11.39 -8.00
N SER A 932 -24.85 -11.66 -7.36
CA SER A 932 -23.99 -12.80 -7.66
C SER A 932 -24.57 -14.13 -7.17
N SER A 933 -25.26 -14.09 -6.02
CA SER A 933 -25.94 -15.26 -5.47
C SER A 933 -27.17 -14.85 -4.68
N ILE A 934 -28.23 -15.67 -4.79
CA ILE A 934 -29.39 -15.61 -3.91
C ILE A 934 -29.37 -16.90 -3.10
N GLU A 935 -29.26 -16.76 -1.80
CA GLU A 935 -29.33 -17.84 -0.82
C GLU A 935 -30.74 -17.88 -0.25
N CYS A 936 -31.29 -19.08 -0.16
CA CYS A 936 -32.63 -19.28 0.36
C CYS A 936 -32.56 -20.38 1.40
N TYR A 937 -33.04 -20.08 2.60
CA TYR A 937 -33.24 -21.07 3.63
C TYR A 937 -34.74 -21.21 3.87
N GLN A 938 -35.26 -22.43 3.70
CA GLN A 938 -36.66 -22.74 3.91
C GLN A 938 -36.85 -23.50 5.22
N THR A 939 -37.86 -23.11 5.97
CA THR A 939 -38.46 -23.93 7.03
C THR A 939 -39.99 -23.93 6.88
N GLU A 940 -40.67 -24.82 7.60
CA GLU A 940 -42.10 -25.09 7.43
C GLU A 940 -42.81 -25.12 8.80
N GLU A 941 -43.94 -24.44 8.89
CA GLU A 941 -44.94 -24.61 9.96
C GLU A 941 -46.19 -25.32 9.39
N ASP A 942 -47.21 -25.61 10.20
CA ASP A 942 -48.36 -26.42 9.78
C ASP A 942 -49.08 -25.86 8.53
N ASP A 943 -49.25 -24.53 8.41
CA ASP A 943 -50.00 -23.86 7.33
C ASP A 943 -49.18 -22.89 6.45
N GLU A 944 -47.92 -22.60 6.80
CA GLU A 944 -47.06 -21.62 6.13
C GLU A 944 -45.65 -22.17 5.84
N PHE A 945 -45.04 -21.72 4.73
CA PHE A 945 -43.61 -21.80 4.48
C PHE A 945 -42.93 -20.51 4.91
N ILE A 946 -41.84 -20.62 5.66
CA ILE A 946 -41.00 -19.49 6.07
C ILE A 946 -39.72 -19.55 5.26
N ILE A 947 -39.43 -18.49 4.50
CA ILE A 947 -38.27 -18.46 3.60
C ILE A 947 -37.42 -17.25 3.95
N GLU A 948 -36.21 -17.50 4.39
CA GLU A 948 -35.17 -16.49 4.54
C GLU A 948 -34.41 -16.37 3.22
N ILE A 949 -34.34 -15.15 2.70
CA ILE A 949 -33.67 -14.80 1.45
C ILE A 949 -32.54 -13.84 1.79
N SER A 950 -31.32 -14.24 1.51
CA SER A 950 -30.14 -13.40 1.54
C SER A 950 -29.53 -13.33 0.15
N PHE A 951 -28.90 -12.21 -0.19
CA PHE A 951 -28.23 -12.09 -1.48
C PHE A 951 -26.92 -11.34 -1.39
N HIS A 952 -25.97 -11.75 -2.22
CA HIS A 952 -24.68 -11.09 -2.37
C HIS A 952 -24.67 -10.32 -3.68
N SER A 953 -24.16 -9.10 -3.66
CA SER A 953 -24.11 -8.24 -4.84
C SER A 953 -22.69 -7.69 -5.07
N ASN A 954 -22.44 -7.21 -6.29
CA ASN A 954 -21.14 -6.66 -6.69
C ASN A 954 -20.75 -5.37 -5.95
N PHE A 955 -21.73 -4.64 -5.41
CA PHE A 955 -21.56 -3.53 -4.48
C PHE A 955 -22.88 -3.28 -3.73
N LYS A 956 -22.80 -2.63 -2.56
CA LYS A 956 -23.99 -2.29 -1.77
C LYS A 956 -24.74 -1.13 -2.43
N LYS A 957 -25.95 -1.38 -2.92
CA LYS A 957 -26.89 -0.34 -3.37
C LYS A 957 -27.84 0.00 -2.23
N GLU A 958 -27.99 1.29 -1.91
CA GLU A 958 -28.78 1.72 -0.76
C GLU A 958 -30.28 1.83 -1.07
N ASN A 959 -30.65 2.31 -2.25
CA ASN A 959 -32.04 2.66 -2.59
C ASN A 959 -32.52 2.01 -3.89
N GLY A 960 -33.85 1.93 -4.06
CA GLY A 960 -34.50 1.50 -5.30
C GLY A 960 -34.41 0.01 -5.59
N LYS A 961 -34.15 -0.82 -4.56
CA LYS A 961 -34.10 -2.29 -4.66
C LYS A 961 -35.47 -2.89 -4.36
N PHE A 962 -35.84 -3.97 -5.06
CA PHE A 962 -37.05 -4.73 -4.77
C PHE A 962 -36.81 -6.23 -4.77
N LEU A 963 -37.65 -6.95 -4.05
CA LEU A 963 -37.77 -8.40 -4.08
C LEU A 963 -39.17 -8.77 -4.59
N ARG A 964 -39.21 -9.65 -5.60
CA ARG A 964 -40.45 -10.20 -6.16
C ARG A 964 -40.42 -11.73 -6.08
N VAL A 965 -41.51 -12.34 -5.62
CA VAL A 965 -41.68 -13.81 -5.59
C VAL A 965 -42.88 -14.20 -6.41
N ILE A 966 -42.68 -15.15 -7.32
CA ILE A 966 -43.66 -15.56 -8.34
C ILE A 966 -43.90 -17.06 -8.21
N ASN A 967 -45.17 -17.48 -8.34
CA ASN A 967 -45.56 -18.89 -8.42
C ASN A 967 -46.46 -19.09 -9.64
N ASP A 968 -46.00 -19.88 -10.61
CA ASP A 968 -46.63 -20.09 -11.92
C ASP A 968 -47.12 -18.76 -12.55
N ASP A 969 -46.18 -17.86 -12.86
CA ASP A 969 -46.42 -16.54 -13.47
C ASP A 969 -47.31 -15.57 -12.66
N THR A 970 -47.63 -15.91 -11.40
CA THR A 970 -48.46 -15.08 -10.53
C THR A 970 -47.60 -14.48 -9.40
N PRO A 971 -47.52 -13.15 -9.22
CA PRO A 971 -46.75 -12.56 -8.13
C PRO A 971 -47.44 -12.83 -6.79
N LEU A 972 -46.75 -13.55 -5.91
CA LEU A 972 -47.18 -13.82 -4.54
C LEU A 972 -46.76 -12.69 -3.59
N PHE A 973 -45.61 -12.08 -3.87
CA PHE A 973 -45.00 -11.07 -3.02
C PHE A 973 -44.19 -10.08 -3.85
N GLU A 974 -44.33 -8.79 -3.57
CA GLU A 974 -43.46 -7.75 -4.10
C GLU A 974 -43.25 -6.67 -3.05
N LYS A 975 -41.99 -6.32 -2.76
CA LYS A 975 -41.67 -5.31 -1.76
C LYS A 975 -40.34 -4.62 -2.05
N GLU A 976 -40.30 -3.32 -1.81
CA GLU A 976 -39.04 -2.57 -1.74
C GLU A 976 -38.22 -3.04 -0.53
N ILE A 977 -36.91 -3.23 -0.73
CA ILE A 977 -36.00 -3.76 0.29
C ILE A 977 -34.86 -2.79 0.54
N MET A 978 -34.53 -2.58 1.81
CA MET A 978 -33.37 -1.79 2.23
C MET A 978 -32.20 -2.69 2.63
N ASP A 979 -32.52 -3.78 3.33
CA ASP A 979 -31.55 -4.77 3.80
C ASP A 979 -31.30 -5.86 2.75
N ASP A 980 -30.10 -6.44 2.79
CA ASP A 980 -29.70 -7.53 1.88
C ASP A 980 -30.14 -8.93 2.38
N GLN A 981 -30.98 -8.94 3.42
CA GLN A 981 -31.58 -10.13 4.04
C GLN A 981 -33.05 -9.84 4.38
N LEU A 982 -33.94 -10.74 3.97
CA LEU A 982 -35.38 -10.63 4.20
C LEU A 982 -35.98 -12.00 4.53
N ILE A 983 -36.97 -12.04 5.42
CA ILE A 983 -37.78 -13.24 5.67
C ILE A 983 -39.18 -13.00 5.09
N ILE A 984 -39.64 -13.92 4.26
CA ILE A 984 -40.98 -13.94 3.68
C ILE A 984 -41.78 -15.15 4.18
N TYR A 985 -43.11 -15.02 4.11
CA TYR A 985 -44.07 -16.03 4.55
C TYR A 985 -45.02 -16.32 3.40
N ILE A 986 -45.17 -17.60 3.06
CA ILE A 986 -46.04 -18.04 1.97
C ILE A 986 -47.03 -19.06 2.54
N LYS A 987 -48.32 -18.76 2.48
CA LYS A 987 -49.34 -19.71 2.92
C LYS A 987 -49.43 -20.89 1.96
N LYS A 988 -49.52 -22.11 2.51
CA LYS A 988 -49.66 -23.33 1.69
C LYS A 988 -50.91 -23.31 0.82
N SER A 989 -51.98 -22.63 1.27
CA SER A 989 -53.23 -22.46 0.52
C SER A 989 -53.14 -21.50 -0.67
N GLU A 990 -52.10 -20.66 -0.73
CA GLU A 990 -51.89 -19.65 -1.79
C GLU A 990 -51.00 -20.18 -2.92
N LEU A 991 -50.37 -21.35 -2.74
CA LEU A 991 -49.50 -21.98 -3.73
C LEU A 991 -50.30 -22.79 -4.77
N LYS A 992 -50.06 -22.52 -6.06
CA LYS A 992 -50.54 -23.32 -7.18
C LYS A 992 -49.60 -24.48 -7.51
N SER A 993 -48.29 -24.25 -7.36
CA SER A 993 -47.25 -25.27 -7.52
C SER A 993 -46.24 -25.19 -6.37
N SER A 994 -45.43 -26.23 -6.21
CA SER A 994 -44.34 -26.25 -5.23
C SER A 994 -43.08 -25.52 -5.70
N ILE A 995 -43.08 -24.89 -6.87
CA ILE A 995 -41.92 -24.19 -7.42
C ILE A 995 -42.18 -22.68 -7.39
N ILE A 996 -41.29 -21.91 -6.79
CA ILE A 996 -41.37 -20.45 -6.77
C ILE A 996 -40.12 -19.83 -7.41
N ASP A 997 -40.31 -18.70 -8.07
CA ASP A 997 -39.28 -17.87 -8.64
C ASP A 997 -39.04 -16.65 -7.75
N ILE A 998 -37.79 -16.42 -7.35
CA ILE A 998 -37.38 -15.28 -6.55
C ILE A 998 -36.54 -14.36 -7.43
N GLU A 999 -36.97 -13.11 -7.58
CA GLU A 999 -36.32 -12.08 -8.37
C GLU A 999 -35.89 -10.92 -7.46
N VAL A 1000 -34.60 -10.57 -7.51
CA VAL A 1000 -34.05 -9.36 -6.88
C VAL A 1000 -33.74 -8.37 -7.99
N GLY A 1001 -34.32 -7.18 -7.91
CA GLY A 1001 -34.17 -6.17 -8.94
C GLY A 1001 -34.04 -4.76 -8.37
N TYR A 1002 -33.89 -3.81 -9.28
CA TYR A 1002 -33.84 -2.39 -8.94
C TYR A 1002 -34.39 -1.54 -10.09
N THR A 1003 -34.68 -0.28 -9.81
CA THR A 1003 -35.14 0.69 -10.81
C THR A 1003 -34.02 1.61 -11.26
N GLU A 1004 -33.95 1.86 -12.57
CA GLU A 1004 -33.05 2.85 -13.20
C GLU A 1004 -33.85 3.90 -13.96
N GLU A 1005 -33.43 5.16 -13.90
CA GLU A 1005 -33.88 6.18 -14.85
C GLU A 1005 -32.95 6.17 -16.07
N ILE A 1006 -33.55 6.04 -17.25
CA ILE A 1006 -32.84 6.08 -18.53
C ILE A 1006 -33.39 7.27 -19.34
N ASP A 1007 -32.49 8.07 -19.91
CA ASP A 1007 -32.87 9.12 -20.85
C ASP A 1007 -33.26 8.50 -22.20
N ASP A 1008 -34.54 8.63 -22.58
CA ASP A 1008 -34.99 8.42 -23.96
C ASP A 1008 -34.94 9.77 -24.70
N PHE A 1009 -34.93 9.74 -26.04
CA PHE A 1009 -34.77 10.90 -26.93
C PHE A 1009 -35.80 12.04 -26.69
N PHE A 1010 -36.84 11.78 -25.88
CA PHE A 1010 -37.94 12.71 -25.60
C PHE A 1010 -38.34 12.84 -24.12
N ASP A 1011 -37.95 11.92 -23.20
CA ASP A 1011 -38.29 11.99 -21.77
C ASP A 1011 -37.44 11.00 -20.92
N LYS A 1012 -37.38 11.22 -19.60
CA LYS A 1012 -36.83 10.26 -18.63
C LYS A 1012 -37.79 9.11 -18.39
N LYS A 1013 -37.34 7.87 -18.57
CA LYS A 1013 -38.14 6.66 -18.31
C LYS A 1013 -37.53 5.82 -17.20
N THR A 1014 -38.33 5.42 -16.22
CA THR A 1014 -37.94 4.44 -15.21
C THR A 1014 -38.10 3.02 -15.76
N VAL A 1015 -37.05 2.21 -15.65
CA VAL A 1015 -37.00 0.82 -16.11
C VAL A 1015 -36.63 -0.09 -14.93
N GLU A 1016 -37.34 -1.19 -14.77
CA GLU A 1016 -36.98 -2.25 -13.82
C GLU A 1016 -35.89 -3.15 -14.42
N VAL A 1017 -34.81 -3.35 -13.67
CA VAL A 1017 -33.70 -4.22 -14.02
C VAL A 1017 -33.64 -5.36 -13.01
N ILE A 1018 -33.78 -6.60 -13.49
CA ILE A 1018 -33.63 -7.79 -12.63
C ILE A 1018 -32.13 -8.08 -12.47
N ALA A 1019 -31.64 -7.90 -11.25
CA ALA A 1019 -30.22 -8.05 -10.89
C ALA A 1019 -29.85 -9.52 -10.59
N GLY A 1020 -30.81 -10.36 -10.21
CA GLY A 1020 -30.63 -11.80 -10.03
C GLY A 1020 -31.96 -12.54 -9.89
N LYS A 1021 -31.96 -13.82 -10.27
CA LYS A 1021 -33.13 -14.71 -10.18
C LYS A 1021 -32.73 -16.08 -9.63
N LYS A 1022 -33.61 -16.69 -8.83
CA LYS A 1022 -33.46 -18.06 -8.32
C LYS A 1022 -34.79 -18.79 -8.28
N GLU A 1023 -34.82 -19.97 -8.86
CA GLU A 1023 -35.93 -20.92 -8.70
C GLU A 1023 -35.72 -21.73 -7.41
N LEU A 1024 -36.78 -21.90 -6.62
CA LEU A 1024 -36.79 -22.66 -5.37
C LEU A 1024 -37.96 -23.66 -5.39
N LYS A 1025 -37.65 -24.94 -5.20
CA LYS A 1025 -38.64 -26.00 -5.02
C LYS A 1025 -38.94 -26.19 -3.52
N LEU A 1026 -40.16 -25.90 -3.12
CA LEU A 1026 -40.67 -26.06 -1.76
C LEU A 1026 -40.93 -27.55 -1.46
N ILE A 1027 -40.25 -28.08 -0.44
CA ILE A 1027 -40.43 -29.45 0.06
C ILE A 1027 -41.20 -29.41 1.38
N SER A 1028 -42.26 -30.21 1.50
CA SER A 1028 -43.00 -30.36 2.75
C SER A 1028 -42.44 -31.55 3.56
N LYS A 1029 -41.61 -31.27 4.56
CA LYS A 1029 -40.97 -32.31 5.41
C LYS A 1029 -42.02 -33.01 6.26
N ILE A 1030 -43.01 -32.27 6.78
CA ILE A 1030 -44.06 -32.80 7.66
C ILE A 1030 -44.85 -33.91 6.97
N ASN A 1031 -45.37 -33.65 5.76
CA ASN A 1031 -46.18 -34.61 5.02
C ASN A 1031 -45.43 -35.90 4.65
N GLN A 1032 -44.13 -35.79 4.31
CA GLN A 1032 -43.33 -36.97 3.96
C GLN A 1032 -42.98 -37.82 5.19
N LEU A 1033 -42.68 -37.20 6.33
CA LEU A 1033 -42.45 -37.92 7.57
C LEU A 1033 -43.71 -38.67 8.04
N ASP A 1034 -44.89 -38.05 7.93
CA ASP A 1034 -46.15 -38.69 8.27
C ASP A 1034 -46.40 -39.95 7.41
N LEU A 1035 -46.11 -39.87 6.11
CA LEU A 1035 -46.19 -41.03 5.20
C LEU A 1035 -45.19 -42.13 5.59
N ILE A 1036 -43.95 -41.76 5.93
CA ILE A 1036 -42.92 -42.71 6.39
C ILE A 1036 -43.33 -43.39 7.70
N MET A 1037 -43.85 -42.63 8.67
CA MET A 1037 -44.28 -43.18 9.96
C MET A 1037 -45.49 -44.10 9.81
N LYS A 1038 -46.41 -43.78 8.88
CA LYS A 1038 -47.62 -44.58 8.60
C LYS A 1038 -47.30 -45.87 7.82
N ASN A 1039 -46.54 -45.76 6.74
CA ASN A 1039 -46.38 -46.84 5.77
C ASN A 1039 -45.04 -47.60 5.91
N GLY A 1040 -44.03 -46.98 6.53
CA GLY A 1040 -42.65 -47.48 6.54
C GLY A 1040 -41.90 -47.18 5.25
N ILE A 1041 -40.66 -47.68 5.16
CA ILE A 1041 -39.76 -47.48 4.02
C ILE A 1041 -39.20 -48.81 3.50
N ILE A 1042 -38.79 -48.83 2.24
CA ILE A 1042 -38.13 -49.93 1.56
C ILE A 1042 -36.70 -49.50 1.26
N ALA A 1043 -35.70 -50.19 1.83
CA ALA A 1043 -34.29 -49.96 1.52
C ALA A 1043 -33.91 -50.68 0.21
N THR A 1044 -33.45 -49.93 -0.78
CA THR A 1044 -33.27 -50.40 -2.17
C THR A 1044 -31.81 -50.57 -2.59
N GLY A 1045 -30.91 -49.78 -2.01
CA GLY A 1045 -29.48 -49.79 -2.31
C GLY A 1045 -28.67 -49.01 -1.27
N PHE A 1046 -27.36 -48.92 -1.48
CA PHE A 1046 -26.42 -48.26 -0.55
C PHE A 1046 -25.15 -47.85 -1.28
N LYS A 1047 -24.30 -47.05 -0.63
CA LYS A 1047 -22.98 -46.70 -1.15
C LYS A 1047 -21.90 -47.43 -0.37
N TYR A 1048 -20.94 -48.02 -1.09
CA TYR A 1048 -19.78 -48.67 -0.49
C TYR A 1048 -18.51 -48.28 -1.25
N ARG A 1049 -17.53 -47.70 -0.54
CA ARG A 1049 -16.26 -47.21 -1.12
C ARG A 1049 -16.48 -46.32 -2.35
N GLY A 1050 -17.44 -45.41 -2.26
CA GLY A 1050 -17.76 -44.44 -3.32
C GLY A 1050 -18.64 -44.99 -4.46
N LYS A 1051 -18.94 -46.28 -4.50
CA LYS A 1051 -19.77 -46.90 -5.55
C LYS A 1051 -21.17 -47.21 -5.03
N TYR A 1052 -22.17 -46.99 -5.88
CA TYR A 1052 -23.55 -47.37 -5.59
C TYR A 1052 -23.77 -48.85 -5.87
N GLU A 1053 -24.33 -49.56 -4.91
CA GLU A 1053 -24.68 -50.98 -4.96
C GLU A 1053 -26.17 -51.14 -4.68
N ARG A 1054 -26.81 -52.14 -5.30
CA ARG A 1054 -28.21 -52.48 -5.05
C ARG A 1054 -28.33 -53.70 -4.17
N PHE A 1055 -29.29 -53.70 -3.24
CA PHE A 1055 -29.61 -54.92 -2.51
C PHE A 1055 -30.23 -55.94 -3.47
N LYS A 1056 -29.69 -57.17 -3.48
CA LYS A 1056 -30.31 -58.30 -4.18
C LYS A 1056 -31.76 -58.53 -3.75
N THR A 1057 -32.01 -58.33 -2.46
CA THR A 1057 -33.34 -58.42 -1.85
C THR A 1057 -33.56 -57.15 -1.03
N PRO A 1058 -34.34 -56.18 -1.53
CA PRO A 1058 -34.75 -55.02 -0.74
C PRO A 1058 -35.45 -55.45 0.55
N PHE A 1059 -35.26 -54.70 1.62
CA PHE A 1059 -35.86 -54.99 2.93
C PHE A 1059 -36.66 -53.78 3.43
N THR A 1060 -37.66 -54.04 4.26
CA THR A 1060 -38.55 -52.99 4.78
C THR A 1060 -38.17 -52.59 6.18
N ILE A 1061 -38.31 -51.31 6.51
CA ILE A 1061 -38.27 -50.81 7.87
C ILE A 1061 -39.68 -50.31 8.21
N GLY A 1062 -40.33 -50.99 9.15
CA GLY A 1062 -41.67 -50.66 9.63
C GLY A 1062 -41.65 -50.13 11.07
N ASN A 1063 -42.82 -49.78 11.61
CA ASN A 1063 -42.98 -49.28 12.99
C ASN A 1063 -42.08 -48.08 13.32
N ILE A 1064 -41.87 -47.19 12.35
CA ILE A 1064 -40.95 -46.06 12.48
C ILE A 1064 -41.53 -45.02 13.44
N LYS A 1065 -40.74 -44.64 14.45
CA LYS A 1065 -41.10 -43.62 15.45
C LYS A 1065 -39.89 -42.76 15.77
N LYS A 1066 -40.14 -41.50 16.16
CA LYS A 1066 -39.10 -40.64 16.73
C LYS A 1066 -38.65 -41.21 18.09
N THR A 1067 -37.35 -41.24 18.33
CA THR A 1067 -36.76 -41.76 19.58
C THR A 1067 -36.11 -40.63 20.39
N GLU A 1068 -35.63 -40.95 21.59
CA GLU A 1068 -34.87 -40.01 22.41
C GLU A 1068 -33.54 -39.61 21.74
N PRO A 1069 -33.13 -38.34 21.86
CA PRO A 1069 -31.85 -37.86 21.34
C PRO A 1069 -30.65 -38.52 22.07
N ILE A 1070 -29.53 -38.70 21.36
CA ILE A 1070 -28.27 -39.25 21.85
C ILE A 1070 -27.19 -38.18 21.98
N ASN A 1071 -27.06 -37.30 20.97
CA ASN A 1071 -25.98 -36.33 20.82
C ASN A 1071 -26.36 -34.93 21.33
N PHE A 1072 -27.60 -34.45 21.10
CA PHE A 1072 -28.05 -33.12 21.54
C PHE A 1072 -29.58 -33.00 21.63
N ILE A 1073 -30.08 -32.02 22.37
CA ILE A 1073 -31.49 -31.97 22.84
C ILE A 1073 -32.56 -31.97 21.73
N ASP A 1074 -32.26 -31.39 20.57
CA ASP A 1074 -33.19 -31.23 19.44
C ASP A 1074 -32.92 -32.22 18.29
N GLU A 1075 -32.18 -33.29 18.54
CA GLU A 1075 -31.82 -34.30 17.53
C GLU A 1075 -33.06 -35.02 16.97
N GLU A 1076 -33.11 -35.14 15.64
CA GLU A 1076 -34.16 -35.87 14.92
C GLU A 1076 -33.73 -37.30 14.60
N LEU A 1077 -33.76 -38.13 15.63
CA LEU A 1077 -33.43 -39.54 15.55
C LEU A 1077 -34.68 -40.42 15.44
N TYR A 1078 -34.61 -41.45 14.60
CA TYR A 1078 -35.72 -42.39 14.39
C TYR A 1078 -35.30 -43.81 14.76
N THR A 1079 -36.26 -44.56 15.30
CA THR A 1079 -36.15 -46.01 15.48
C THR A 1079 -37.21 -46.72 14.65
N GLY A 1080 -36.89 -47.90 14.15
CA GLY A 1080 -37.80 -48.74 13.41
C GLY A 1080 -37.44 -50.22 13.55
N GLN A 1081 -38.23 -51.07 12.89
CA GLN A 1081 -38.01 -52.51 12.85
C GLN A 1081 -37.65 -52.92 11.42
N ALA A 1082 -36.38 -53.27 11.19
CA ALA A 1082 -35.91 -53.81 9.93
C ALA A 1082 -36.37 -55.28 9.79
N ILE A 1083 -37.05 -55.58 8.69
CA ILE A 1083 -37.63 -56.89 8.38
C ILE A 1083 -36.86 -57.49 7.20
N ILE A 1084 -36.00 -58.48 7.48
CA ILE A 1084 -35.15 -59.15 6.50
C ILE A 1084 -35.49 -60.63 6.51
N GLY A 1085 -36.29 -61.08 5.54
CA GLY A 1085 -36.84 -62.44 5.53
C GLY A 1085 -37.71 -62.70 6.77
N ASN A 1086 -37.27 -63.60 7.65
CA ASN A 1086 -37.95 -63.91 8.91
C ASN A 1086 -37.28 -63.26 10.14
N ILE A 1087 -36.25 -62.44 9.92
CA ILE A 1087 -35.47 -61.79 10.98
C ILE A 1087 -36.00 -60.38 11.18
N TYR A 1088 -36.19 -60.01 12.44
CA TYR A 1088 -36.65 -58.69 12.87
C TYR A 1088 -35.58 -58.06 13.75
N ASN A 1089 -34.97 -56.98 13.30
CA ASN A 1089 -33.98 -56.24 14.07
C ASN A 1089 -34.48 -54.82 14.35
N GLN A 1090 -34.28 -54.37 15.58
CA GLN A 1090 -34.59 -53.00 15.95
C GLN A 1090 -33.41 -52.12 15.55
N VAL A 1091 -33.70 -51.04 14.84
CA VAL A 1091 -32.67 -50.20 14.22
C VAL A 1091 -32.89 -48.73 14.55
N ILE A 1092 -31.80 -47.96 14.50
CA ILE A 1092 -31.72 -46.52 14.72
C ILE A 1092 -31.09 -45.88 13.48
N PHE A 1093 -31.69 -44.80 12.99
CA PHE A 1093 -31.24 -44.12 11.78
C PHE A 1093 -31.73 -42.68 11.68
N TYR A 1094 -31.10 -41.95 10.77
CA TYR A 1094 -31.52 -40.63 10.31
C TYR A 1094 -32.20 -40.72 8.95
N ILE A 1095 -33.09 -39.77 8.67
CA ILE A 1095 -33.81 -39.69 7.40
C ILE A 1095 -33.43 -38.38 6.71
N ASN A 1096 -32.76 -38.48 5.56
CA ASN A 1096 -32.60 -37.34 4.65
C ASN A 1096 -33.67 -37.43 3.54
N LEU A 1097 -34.68 -36.55 3.64
CA LEU A 1097 -35.82 -36.48 2.72
C LEU A 1097 -35.50 -35.80 1.39
N GLU A 1098 -34.47 -34.96 1.33
CA GLU A 1098 -34.10 -34.27 0.08
C GLU A 1098 -33.49 -35.26 -0.91
N THR A 1099 -32.72 -36.23 -0.40
CA THR A 1099 -32.04 -37.24 -1.21
C THR A 1099 -32.64 -38.64 -1.09
N ASN A 1100 -33.62 -38.85 -0.21
CA ASN A 1100 -34.16 -40.17 0.17
C ASN A 1100 -33.07 -41.16 0.58
N ILE A 1101 -32.18 -40.71 1.47
CA ILE A 1101 -31.05 -41.49 1.97
C ILE A 1101 -31.14 -41.62 3.49
N MET A 1102 -30.85 -42.81 4.02
CA MET A 1102 -30.47 -43.03 5.41
C MET A 1102 -28.94 -43.06 5.47
N PRO A 1103 -28.29 -42.04 6.07
CA PRO A 1103 -26.83 -41.96 6.05
C PRO A 1103 -26.14 -43.18 6.67
N PHE A 1104 -26.76 -43.76 7.69
CA PHE A 1104 -26.34 -44.99 8.34
C PHE A 1104 -27.54 -45.73 8.93
N LEU A 1105 -27.35 -47.00 9.29
CA LEU A 1105 -28.36 -47.84 9.91
C LEU A 1105 -27.73 -48.69 11.01
N LEU A 1106 -28.00 -48.30 12.25
CA LEU A 1106 -27.43 -48.93 13.45
C LEU A 1106 -28.44 -49.87 14.10
N ASP A 1107 -27.97 -50.89 14.80
CA ASP A 1107 -28.81 -51.60 15.76
C ASP A 1107 -28.83 -50.90 17.13
N LEU A 1108 -29.42 -51.54 18.15
CA LEU A 1108 -29.49 -50.99 19.51
C LEU A 1108 -28.15 -51.03 20.26
N ASP A 1109 -27.22 -51.90 19.83
CA ASP A 1109 -25.89 -52.03 20.42
C ASP A 1109 -24.88 -51.06 19.77
N GLY A 1110 -25.31 -50.38 18.70
CA GLY A 1110 -24.52 -49.37 17.97
C GLY A 1110 -23.70 -49.96 16.83
N ASP A 1111 -23.92 -51.22 16.47
CA ASP A 1111 -23.25 -51.85 15.35
C ASP A 1111 -23.82 -51.31 14.03
N GLY A 1112 -22.97 -51.14 13.02
CA GLY A 1112 -23.37 -50.69 11.69
C GLY A 1112 -23.78 -51.84 10.78
N ALA A 1113 -24.81 -51.62 9.95
CA ALA A 1113 -25.28 -52.62 8.99
C ALA A 1113 -24.14 -53.11 8.07
N GLN A 1114 -24.13 -54.40 7.79
CA GLN A 1114 -23.21 -55.08 6.87
C GLN A 1114 -24.01 -55.86 5.83
N TYR A 1115 -23.41 -56.11 4.67
CA TYR A 1115 -24.03 -56.79 3.54
C TYR A 1115 -23.11 -57.87 2.96
N ASP A 1116 -23.64 -59.09 2.78
CA ASP A 1116 -22.97 -60.13 2.01
C ASP A 1116 -23.54 -60.18 0.57
N PRO A 1117 -22.77 -59.77 -0.45
CA PRO A 1117 -23.23 -59.74 -1.83
C PRO A 1117 -23.38 -61.14 -2.44
N ILE A 1118 -22.78 -62.20 -1.87
CA ILE A 1118 -22.92 -63.57 -2.39
C ILE A 1118 -24.31 -64.09 -2.06
N ILE A 1119 -24.66 -64.11 -0.78
CA ILE A 1119 -25.93 -64.65 -0.28
C ILE A 1119 -27.06 -63.62 -0.29
N GLY A 1120 -26.75 -62.34 -0.38
CA GLY A 1120 -27.73 -61.24 -0.41
C GLY A 1120 -28.31 -60.90 0.96
N GLU A 1121 -27.60 -61.20 2.05
CA GLU A 1121 -28.06 -61.00 3.44
C GLU A 1121 -27.52 -59.68 4.01
N VAL A 1122 -28.38 -58.96 4.74
CA VAL A 1122 -28.03 -57.77 5.54
C VAL A 1122 -28.03 -58.19 7.02
N PHE A 1123 -27.01 -57.80 7.78
CA PHE A 1123 -26.85 -58.17 9.20
C PHE A 1123 -25.99 -57.14 9.94
N TRP A 1124 -25.99 -57.17 11.28
CA TRP A 1124 -25.26 -56.22 12.14
C TRP A 1124 -24.11 -56.88 12.91
N GLU A 1125 -24.26 -58.17 13.23
CA GLU A 1125 -23.22 -58.99 13.86
C GLU A 1125 -21.89 -58.98 13.09
N THR A 1126 -20.77 -58.90 13.80
CA THR A 1126 -19.45 -58.90 13.17
C THR A 1126 -19.16 -60.26 12.50
N ARG A 1127 -19.28 -60.33 11.17
CA ARG A 1127 -18.90 -61.49 10.37
C ARG A 1127 -17.63 -61.18 9.57
N HIS A 1128 -16.69 -62.13 9.52
CA HIS A 1128 -15.46 -61.98 8.75
C HIS A 1128 -15.49 -62.86 7.49
N GLY A 1129 -15.56 -62.21 6.32
CA GLY A 1129 -15.55 -62.87 5.01
C GLY A 1129 -14.98 -61.94 3.95
N LYS A 1130 -14.24 -62.50 2.97
CA LYS A 1130 -13.53 -61.71 1.94
C LYS A 1130 -14.44 -60.81 1.10
N ASN A 1131 -15.73 -61.11 1.03
CA ASN A 1131 -16.69 -60.41 0.18
C ASN A 1131 -17.72 -59.60 0.99
N ILE A 1132 -17.64 -59.61 2.32
CA ILE A 1132 -18.58 -58.86 3.17
C ILE A 1132 -18.28 -57.37 3.02
N MET A 1133 -19.32 -56.60 2.74
CA MET A 1133 -19.30 -55.14 2.64
C MET A 1133 -19.86 -54.58 3.96
N GLY A 1134 -19.04 -53.91 4.75
CA GLY A 1134 -19.49 -53.37 6.03
C GLY A 1134 -18.47 -52.43 6.69
N PRO A 1135 -18.93 -51.44 7.48
CA PRO A 1135 -20.31 -50.98 7.55
C PRO A 1135 -20.76 -50.33 6.22
N ILE A 1136 -22.05 -50.43 5.89
CA ILE A 1136 -22.66 -49.82 4.70
C ILE A 1136 -23.31 -48.49 5.07
N ASP A 1137 -23.07 -47.47 4.24
CA ASP A 1137 -23.51 -46.09 4.45
C ASP A 1137 -24.37 -45.62 3.26
N ASP A 1138 -25.01 -44.46 3.40
CA ASP A 1138 -25.87 -43.83 2.38
C ASP A 1138 -26.91 -44.80 1.76
N ILE A 1139 -27.72 -45.42 2.61
CA ILE A 1139 -28.74 -46.39 2.19
C ILE A 1139 -29.90 -45.65 1.52
N THR A 1140 -30.13 -45.90 0.23
CA THR A 1140 -31.25 -45.33 -0.51
C THR A 1140 -32.55 -46.03 -0.14
N PHE A 1141 -33.62 -45.26 0.05
CA PHE A 1141 -34.93 -45.80 0.38
C PHE A 1141 -36.05 -45.23 -0.49
N GLU A 1142 -37.15 -45.97 -0.55
CA GLU A 1142 -38.43 -45.54 -1.13
C GLU A 1142 -39.51 -45.63 -0.05
N ILE A 1143 -40.46 -44.69 -0.05
CA ILE A 1143 -41.61 -44.75 0.86
C ILE A 1143 -42.51 -45.89 0.39
N ARG A 1144 -42.95 -46.75 1.32
CA ARG A 1144 -43.84 -47.85 0.98
C ARG A 1144 -45.20 -47.30 0.53
N GLU A 1145 -45.61 -47.64 -0.68
CA GLU A 1145 -46.98 -47.40 -1.16
C GLU A 1145 -47.97 -48.33 -0.43
N GLU A 1146 -49.22 -47.86 -0.24
CA GLU A 1146 -50.27 -48.58 0.50
C GLU A 1146 -50.55 -50.01 -0.01
#